data_AF-J0DCM2-F1
#
_entry.id   AF-J0DCM2-F1
#
_cell.length_a   1.000
_cell.length_b   1.000
_cell.length_c   1.000
_cell.angle_alpha   90.00
_cell.angle_beta   90.00
_cell.angle_gamma   90.00
#
_symmetry.space_group_name_H-M   'P 1'
#
loop_
_entity.id
_entity.type
_entity.pdbx_description
1 polymer ?
#
loop_
_entity_poly.entity_id
_entity_poly.type
_entity_poly.pdbx_seq_one_letter_code
_entity_poly.pdbx_strand_id
1 'polypeptide(L)'
;MANLLKNGKTLKQARDEILARTEKTGHYNGLKKLEFKERDPIGYEKMFSKLRGGIVHARETAKRIAASPIVEQEGELCFTLYNAVGDSVLTSTGIIIHVGTMGSAIKYMVENNWEDNPGINDKDIFTNNDCAIGNVHPCDIMTLVPIFHDEKLIGWVGGVTHVIDTGSVTPGSMSTGQVQRFGDGYMITCRKTGANDESFKDWLHESQRSVRTPKYWILDERTRIAGCHMIRDLVMEVIKEDGIDSYMRFIDEVIEEGRRGLISRIKSMTIPGKYRKVAFVDVPYAHKDIGVCSEFAKLDTIMHSPVEITINKDATWKLDFDGASRWGWHSFNCNQVSFTSGIWVMMTQTLIPTSRINDGAYFATQFRLKKGTWMNPDDRRTGHAYAWHFLVSGWSALWRGLSQAYYSRGYLEEVNSGNANTSNWLQGGGINQDGEIHAVNSFETSSCGTGACAIKDGLNHAAAIWNPEGDMGDIEIWEMAEPLLYLGRNVKANTGGYGKYRGGNGFETLRMVWGAHDWTMFFMGNGYMNSDWGMMGGYPAASGYRFEAHNTNLENRIKNNASLPLGGDFNPTDRGYEKHISHASQVKRDKQCITTENCFDNYDLYLNYIKGGPGFGDPIERNLNAILEDLNSKQLLPEYAYKVYGAIVSQNKDGVWVGDEAKTKARRKEILENRKARSIPVKEWMEQERNAILEKEASKQVKHMYATSFDLSPRFLNDFKTFWNLPKNWTVEEDELGVFTYGSKYRMDLSKLPDVRTVVLVDEK
;
A
#
# COMPACT_ATOMS: atom_id res chain seq x y z
N MET A 1 0.17 1.51 41.37
CA MET A 1 -0.41 0.72 40.27
C MET A 1 -1.76 1.32 39.99
N ALA A 2 -1.97 1.78 38.76
CA ALA A 2 -3.30 2.21 38.37
C ALA A 2 -4.29 1.04 38.49
N ASN A 3 -5.56 1.37 38.71
CA ASN A 3 -6.65 0.40 38.84
C ASN A 3 -7.63 0.61 37.68
N LEU A 4 -7.14 0.39 36.46
CA LEU A 4 -7.90 0.70 35.23
C LEU A 4 -8.98 -0.33 34.93
N LEU A 5 -8.74 -1.61 35.21
CA LEU A 5 -9.69 -2.68 34.85
C LEU A 5 -10.57 -3.08 36.04
N LYS A 6 -11.85 -3.41 35.77
CA LYS A 6 -12.82 -3.85 36.79
C LYS A 6 -12.35 -5.09 37.58
N ASN A 7 -11.54 -5.94 36.97
CA ASN A 7 -11.00 -7.15 37.58
C ASN A 7 -9.74 -6.91 38.44
N GLY A 8 -9.28 -5.66 38.57
CA GLY A 8 -8.10 -5.29 39.36
C GLY A 8 -6.76 -5.67 38.73
N LYS A 9 -6.74 -6.16 37.48
CA LYS A 9 -5.51 -6.48 36.75
C LYS A 9 -4.97 -5.26 36.02
N THR A 10 -3.67 -5.21 35.83
CA THR A 10 -3.05 -4.29 34.86
C THR A 10 -3.44 -4.66 33.43
N LEU A 11 -3.33 -3.72 32.49
CA LEU A 11 -3.57 -3.97 31.07
C LEU A 11 -2.68 -5.09 30.54
N LYS A 12 -1.41 -5.12 30.96
CA LYS A 12 -0.46 -6.15 30.55
C LYS A 12 -0.89 -7.54 31.03
N GLN A 13 -1.23 -7.68 32.31
CA GLN A 13 -1.73 -8.95 32.85
C GLN A 13 -2.98 -9.44 32.12
N ALA A 14 -3.92 -8.54 31.81
CA ALA A 14 -5.12 -8.89 31.07
C ALA A 14 -4.80 -9.40 29.65
N ARG A 15 -3.91 -8.70 28.93
CA ARG A 15 -3.46 -9.09 27.58
C ARG A 15 -2.72 -10.43 27.60
N ASP A 16 -1.76 -10.61 28.49
CA ASP A 16 -0.97 -11.83 28.61
C ASP A 16 -1.87 -13.05 28.86
N GLU A 17 -2.91 -12.89 29.67
CA GLU A 17 -3.88 -13.95 29.92
C GLU A 17 -4.80 -14.25 28.71
N ILE A 18 -5.24 -13.23 27.97
CA ILE A 18 -6.01 -13.41 26.73
C ILE A 18 -5.19 -14.24 25.74
N LEU A 19 -3.91 -13.89 25.57
CA LEU A 19 -2.99 -14.60 24.68
C LEU A 19 -2.74 -16.04 25.15
N ALA A 20 -2.49 -16.26 26.44
CA ALA A 20 -2.29 -17.60 26.99
C ALA A 20 -3.53 -18.50 26.81
N ARG A 21 -4.74 -17.95 26.99
CA ARG A 21 -5.99 -18.68 26.71
C ARG A 21 -6.15 -18.95 25.21
N THR A 22 -5.76 -18.00 24.37
CA THR A 22 -5.84 -18.14 22.91
C THR A 22 -4.91 -19.25 22.42
N GLU A 23 -3.65 -19.24 22.85
CA GLU A 23 -2.67 -20.27 22.50
C GLU A 23 -3.09 -21.66 22.99
N LYS A 24 -3.55 -21.77 24.24
CA LYS A 24 -3.96 -23.05 24.83
C LYS A 24 -5.18 -23.67 24.14
N THR A 25 -6.10 -22.85 23.62
CA THR A 25 -7.39 -23.34 23.13
C THR A 25 -7.54 -23.30 21.62
N GLY A 26 -6.76 -22.48 20.92
CA GLY A 26 -6.96 -22.15 19.50
C GLY A 26 -8.16 -21.24 19.23
N HIS A 27 -8.78 -20.66 20.27
CA HIS A 27 -9.91 -19.73 20.19
C HIS A 27 -9.55 -18.41 20.88
N TYR A 28 -9.88 -17.28 20.27
CA TYR A 28 -9.61 -15.97 20.84
C TYR A 28 -10.18 -15.87 22.27
N ASN A 29 -9.35 -15.43 23.21
CA ASN A 29 -9.65 -15.33 24.64
C ASN A 29 -10.17 -16.65 25.29
N GLY A 30 -9.96 -17.80 24.67
CA GLY A 30 -10.48 -19.08 25.14
C GLY A 30 -11.95 -19.35 24.84
N LEU A 31 -12.59 -18.52 23.99
CA LEU A 31 -14.03 -18.58 23.69
C LEU A 31 -14.39 -19.75 22.77
N LYS A 32 -14.55 -20.93 23.37
CA LYS A 32 -15.05 -22.14 22.66
C LYS A 32 -16.52 -22.01 22.26
N LYS A 33 -17.31 -21.22 22.99
CA LYS A 33 -18.70 -20.88 22.68
C LYS A 33 -18.86 -19.36 22.66
N LEU A 34 -19.84 -18.89 21.89
CA LEU A 34 -20.20 -17.47 21.84
C LEU A 34 -21.50 -17.32 22.64
N GLU A 35 -21.40 -17.23 23.96
CA GLU A 35 -22.55 -17.35 24.87
C GLU A 35 -23.61 -16.28 24.63
N PHE A 36 -23.21 -15.01 24.44
CA PHE A 36 -24.14 -13.92 24.15
C PHE A 36 -24.81 -14.14 22.80
N LYS A 37 -24.04 -14.46 21.75
CA LYS A 37 -24.59 -14.75 20.44
C LYS A 37 -25.54 -15.96 20.43
N GLU A 38 -25.20 -17.04 21.15
CA GLU A 38 -25.99 -18.28 21.21
C GLU A 38 -27.27 -18.10 22.03
N ARG A 39 -27.21 -17.34 23.13
CA ARG A 39 -28.36 -17.14 24.04
C ARG A 39 -29.29 -16.01 23.59
N ASP A 40 -28.73 -14.93 23.06
CA ASP A 40 -29.47 -13.76 22.58
C ASP A 40 -28.90 -13.26 21.24
N PRO A 41 -29.16 -14.00 20.14
CA PRO A 41 -28.69 -13.60 18.82
C PRO A 41 -29.27 -12.25 18.35
N ILE A 42 -30.45 -11.87 18.85
CA ILE A 42 -31.09 -10.60 18.49
C ILE A 42 -30.34 -9.44 19.15
N GLY A 43 -30.06 -9.52 20.45
CA GLY A 43 -29.25 -8.55 21.17
C GLY A 43 -27.85 -8.43 20.58
N TYR A 44 -27.22 -9.56 20.24
CA TYR A 44 -25.92 -9.60 19.60
C TYR A 44 -25.89 -8.85 18.26
N GLU A 45 -26.81 -9.16 17.34
CA GLU A 45 -26.84 -8.50 16.02
C GLU A 45 -27.31 -7.04 16.11
N LYS A 46 -28.19 -6.71 17.08
CA LYS A 46 -28.57 -5.32 17.35
C LYS A 46 -27.35 -4.50 17.74
N MET A 47 -26.54 -5.00 18.66
CA MET A 47 -25.32 -4.34 19.12
C MET A 47 -24.29 -4.19 18.00
N PHE A 48 -24.07 -5.26 17.21
CA PHE A 48 -23.23 -5.20 16.01
C PHE A 48 -23.70 -4.11 15.03
N SER A 49 -25.00 -4.10 14.71
CA SER A 49 -25.58 -3.17 13.73
C SER A 49 -25.45 -1.72 14.19
N LYS A 50 -25.79 -1.44 15.47
CA LYS A 50 -25.74 -0.09 16.05
C LYS A 50 -24.31 0.45 16.13
N LEU A 51 -23.37 -0.36 16.66
CA LEU A 51 -21.97 0.05 16.77
C LEU A 51 -21.32 0.24 15.40
N ARG A 52 -21.49 -0.72 14.48
CA ARG A 52 -20.92 -0.61 13.12
C ARG A 52 -21.51 0.59 12.38
N GLY A 53 -22.83 0.78 12.43
CA GLY A 53 -23.51 1.91 11.80
C GLY A 53 -23.00 3.25 12.33
N GLY A 54 -22.83 3.38 13.65
CA GLY A 54 -22.32 4.60 14.25
C GLY A 54 -20.85 4.88 13.94
N ILE A 55 -19.98 3.86 13.85
CA ILE A 55 -18.57 4.04 13.43
C ILE A 55 -18.48 4.49 11.97
N VAL A 56 -19.28 3.89 11.07
CA VAL A 56 -19.37 4.34 9.66
C VAL A 56 -19.87 5.78 9.60
N HIS A 57 -20.90 6.13 10.37
CA HIS A 57 -21.43 7.49 10.44
C HIS A 57 -20.40 8.49 10.96
N ALA A 58 -19.57 8.11 11.95
CA ALA A 58 -18.51 8.96 12.47
C ALA A 58 -17.47 9.30 11.40
N ARG A 59 -17.06 8.32 10.58
CA ARG A 59 -16.20 8.56 9.40
C ARG A 59 -16.82 9.57 8.44
N GLU A 60 -18.04 9.29 7.97
CA GLU A 60 -18.71 10.11 6.95
C GLU A 60 -19.01 11.54 7.41
N THR A 61 -19.22 11.71 8.71
CA THR A 61 -19.50 13.04 9.29
C THR A 61 -18.22 13.80 9.55
N ALA A 62 -17.23 13.17 10.22
CA ALA A 62 -16.02 13.85 10.64
C ALA A 62 -15.15 14.29 9.45
N LYS A 63 -15.15 13.53 8.34
CA LYS A 63 -14.36 13.90 7.15
C LYS A 63 -14.68 15.29 6.60
N ARG A 64 -15.91 15.78 6.81
CA ARG A 64 -16.38 17.10 6.39
C ARG A 64 -15.77 18.27 7.17
N ILE A 65 -14.96 18.01 8.19
CA ILE A 65 -14.21 19.02 8.95
C ILE A 65 -12.90 19.39 8.24
N ALA A 66 -12.30 18.44 7.51
CA ALA A 66 -10.99 18.62 6.89
C ALA A 66 -11.03 19.66 5.76
N ALA A 67 -9.93 20.40 5.61
CA ALA A 67 -9.69 21.22 4.41
C ALA A 67 -8.90 20.46 3.33
N SER A 68 -8.25 19.35 3.70
CA SER A 68 -7.47 18.54 2.76
C SER A 68 -8.41 17.68 1.91
N PRO A 69 -8.33 17.75 0.56
CA PRO A 69 -9.13 16.88 -0.31
C PRO A 69 -8.90 15.39 -0.05
N ILE A 70 -7.69 15.02 0.38
CA ILE A 70 -7.31 13.66 0.77
C ILE A 70 -8.27 13.08 1.82
N VAL A 71 -8.71 13.90 2.78
CA VAL A 71 -9.61 13.46 3.85
C VAL A 71 -11.07 13.75 3.48
N GLU A 72 -11.36 14.97 3.01
CA GLU A 72 -12.74 15.45 2.82
C GLU A 72 -13.46 14.73 1.67
N GLN A 73 -12.79 14.62 0.52
CA GLN A 73 -13.33 14.04 -0.70
C GLN A 73 -13.00 12.55 -0.75
N GLU A 74 -11.70 12.23 -0.75
CA GLU A 74 -11.17 10.88 -1.03
C GLU A 74 -11.41 9.91 0.14
N GLY A 75 -11.60 10.46 1.34
CA GLY A 75 -11.95 9.67 2.51
C GLY A 75 -10.79 8.83 3.03
N GLU A 76 -9.55 9.33 2.96
CA GLU A 76 -8.36 8.66 3.49
C GLU A 76 -8.21 8.88 5.00
N LEU A 77 -9.25 8.41 5.68
CA LEU A 77 -9.40 8.35 7.13
C LEU A 77 -10.11 7.05 7.52
N CYS A 78 -9.86 6.59 8.75
CA CYS A 78 -10.48 5.39 9.30
C CYS A 78 -10.71 5.54 10.80
N PHE A 79 -11.82 5.00 11.30
CA PHE A 79 -12.12 4.92 12.73
C PHE A 79 -12.36 3.48 13.16
N THR A 80 -11.79 3.10 14.30
CA THR A 80 -11.82 1.71 14.79
C THR A 80 -12.06 1.69 16.30
N LEU A 81 -12.98 0.82 16.73
CA LEU A 81 -13.25 0.53 18.13
C LEU A 81 -12.41 -0.68 18.57
N TYR A 82 -11.81 -0.60 19.75
CA TYR A 82 -10.96 -1.65 20.33
C TYR A 82 -11.44 -2.04 21.73
N ASN A 83 -11.17 -3.28 22.11
CA ASN A 83 -11.25 -3.67 23.52
C ASN A 83 -10.09 -3.08 24.34
N ALA A 84 -10.11 -3.28 25.65
CA ALA A 84 -9.15 -2.64 26.58
C ALA A 84 -7.66 -2.94 26.28
N VAL A 85 -7.35 -4.05 25.60
CA VAL A 85 -5.98 -4.49 25.31
C VAL A 85 -5.54 -4.22 23.86
N GLY A 86 -6.35 -3.48 23.10
CA GLY A 86 -6.01 -3.04 21.75
C GLY A 86 -6.29 -4.07 20.64
N ASP A 87 -7.21 -5.02 20.86
CA ASP A 87 -7.73 -5.86 19.79
C ASP A 87 -8.97 -5.20 19.18
N SER A 88 -8.99 -5.08 17.85
CA SER A 88 -10.08 -4.39 17.15
C SER A 88 -11.39 -5.15 17.26
N VAL A 89 -12.49 -4.43 17.45
CA VAL A 89 -13.85 -4.96 17.61
C VAL A 89 -14.63 -4.76 16.31
N LEU A 90 -14.67 -3.50 15.84
CA LEU A 90 -15.36 -3.04 14.63
C LEU A 90 -14.63 -1.82 14.05
N THR A 91 -14.80 -1.58 12.76
CA THR A 91 -14.15 -0.48 12.03
C THR A 91 -15.08 0.13 10.98
N SER A 92 -14.82 1.39 10.60
CA SER A 92 -15.29 1.97 9.34
C SER A 92 -14.57 1.32 8.16
N THR A 93 -14.97 1.65 6.93
CA THR A 93 -14.14 1.44 5.75
C THR A 93 -13.11 2.58 5.58
N GLY A 94 -12.50 2.74 4.39
CA GLY A 94 -11.38 3.64 4.14
C GLY A 94 -10.01 2.95 4.30
N ILE A 95 -9.03 3.66 4.85
CA ILE A 95 -7.64 3.18 5.07
C ILE A 95 -7.52 2.18 6.23
N ILE A 96 -8.22 1.04 6.11
CA ILE A 96 -8.39 0.06 7.19
C ILE A 96 -7.11 -0.72 7.54
N ILE A 97 -5.99 -0.51 6.87
CA ILE A 97 -4.69 -1.02 7.32
C ILE A 97 -4.39 -0.57 8.76
N HIS A 98 -4.92 0.59 9.15
CA HIS A 98 -4.68 1.17 10.46
C HIS A 98 -5.45 0.49 11.59
N VAL A 99 -6.39 -0.40 11.29
CA VAL A 99 -6.99 -1.31 12.28
C VAL A 99 -5.87 -2.01 13.06
N GLY A 100 -4.89 -2.58 12.35
CA GLY A 100 -3.74 -3.23 12.99
C GLY A 100 -2.71 -2.24 13.56
N THR A 101 -2.44 -1.13 12.87
CA THR A 101 -1.39 -0.19 13.33
C THR A 101 -1.75 0.56 14.62
N MET A 102 -3.00 1.03 14.76
CA MET A 102 -3.50 1.67 15.99
C MET A 102 -3.61 0.64 17.11
N GLY A 103 -4.05 -0.59 16.80
CA GLY A 103 -4.01 -1.71 17.74
C GLY A 103 -2.60 -2.01 18.25
N SER A 104 -1.59 -1.97 17.36
CA SER A 104 -0.18 -2.13 17.75
C SER A 104 0.31 -0.99 18.65
N ALA A 105 -0.08 0.26 18.38
CA ALA A 105 0.26 1.40 19.23
C ALA A 105 -0.35 1.26 20.64
N ILE A 106 -1.62 0.82 20.75
CA ILE A 106 -2.26 0.49 22.03
C ILE A 106 -1.51 -0.64 22.73
N LYS A 107 -1.20 -1.72 22.02
CA LYS A 107 -0.43 -2.87 22.56
C LYS A 107 0.97 -2.44 23.02
N TYR A 108 1.62 -1.50 22.33
CA TYR A 108 2.90 -0.93 22.75
C TYR A 108 2.78 -0.16 24.06
N MET A 109 1.74 0.67 24.23
CA MET A 109 1.44 1.34 25.50
C MET A 109 1.22 0.31 26.64
N VAL A 110 0.49 -0.78 26.36
CA VAL A 110 0.25 -1.88 27.31
C VAL A 110 1.56 -2.56 27.73
N GLU A 111 2.44 -2.92 26.79
CA GLU A 111 3.69 -3.64 27.10
C GLU A 111 4.70 -2.79 27.87
N ASN A 112 4.68 -1.47 27.65
CA ASN A 112 5.64 -0.54 28.22
C ASN A 112 5.06 0.30 29.37
N ASN A 113 4.00 -0.20 30.01
CA ASN A 113 3.50 0.34 31.28
C ASN A 113 3.06 1.81 31.24
N TRP A 114 2.45 2.25 30.12
CA TRP A 114 1.82 3.57 30.03
C TRP A 114 0.74 3.77 31.10
N GLU A 115 0.13 2.68 31.58
CA GLU A 115 -0.83 2.67 32.69
C GLU A 115 -0.28 3.33 33.97
N ASP A 116 1.03 3.20 34.26
CA ASP A 116 1.66 3.86 35.42
C ASP A 116 2.24 5.25 35.06
N ASN A 117 2.86 5.41 33.90
CA ASN A 117 3.44 6.69 33.44
C ASN A 117 3.41 6.75 31.91
N PRO A 118 2.74 7.75 31.29
CA PRO A 118 2.14 8.96 31.87
C PRO A 118 0.76 8.76 32.53
N GLY A 119 0.33 7.52 32.71
CA GLY A 119 -1.02 7.18 33.14
C GLY A 119 -2.01 7.24 31.98
N ILE A 120 -3.11 6.51 32.11
CA ILE A 120 -4.22 6.50 31.14
C ILE A 120 -5.47 6.87 31.92
N ASN A 121 -5.99 8.07 31.71
CA ASN A 121 -7.16 8.58 32.42
C ASN A 121 -8.33 8.80 31.45
N ASP A 122 -9.53 8.89 32.02
CA ASP A 122 -10.69 9.35 31.26
C ASP A 122 -10.41 10.71 30.64
N LYS A 123 -10.89 10.93 29.40
CA LYS A 123 -10.69 12.16 28.62
C LYS A 123 -9.25 12.50 28.24
N ASP A 124 -8.30 11.58 28.41
CA ASP A 124 -6.96 11.73 27.83
C ASP A 124 -7.00 11.57 26.30
N ILE A 125 -6.13 12.30 25.59
CA ILE A 125 -5.94 12.19 24.15
C ILE A 125 -4.49 11.79 23.88
N PHE A 126 -4.30 10.70 23.14
CA PHE A 126 -2.99 10.24 22.70
C PHE A 126 -2.83 10.42 21.19
N THR A 127 -1.64 10.79 20.73
CA THR A 127 -1.28 10.89 19.31
C THR A 127 -0.08 10.00 19.01
N ASN A 128 -0.09 9.34 17.86
CA ASN A 128 1.00 8.47 17.43
C ASN A 128 1.11 8.42 15.90
N ASN A 129 2.33 8.31 15.38
CA ASN A 129 2.58 7.91 13.99
C ASN A 129 3.87 7.07 13.84
N ASP A 130 4.47 6.59 14.94
CA ASP A 130 5.80 5.99 14.90
C ASP A 130 5.83 4.64 14.14
N CYS A 131 6.52 4.62 13.01
CA CYS A 131 6.68 3.45 12.15
C CYS A 131 7.49 2.33 12.82
N ALA A 132 8.35 2.67 13.79
CA ALA A 132 9.17 1.68 14.49
C ALA A 132 8.33 0.74 15.38
N ILE A 133 7.11 1.16 15.76
CA ILE A 133 6.15 0.35 16.53
C ILE A 133 4.96 -0.16 15.69
N GLY A 134 5.01 0.00 14.38
CA GLY A 134 4.09 -0.66 13.46
C GLY A 134 3.28 0.23 12.52
N ASN A 135 3.40 1.56 12.59
CA ASN A 135 2.73 2.41 11.62
C ASN A 135 3.24 2.17 10.18
N VAL A 136 2.44 2.55 9.19
CA VAL A 136 2.82 2.46 7.77
C VAL A 136 3.94 3.45 7.47
N HIS A 137 3.64 4.74 7.66
CA HIS A 137 4.55 5.84 7.40
C HIS A 137 4.15 7.07 8.23
N PRO A 138 4.98 8.12 8.33
CA PRO A 138 4.75 9.21 9.28
C PRO A 138 3.52 10.06 8.97
N CYS A 139 3.07 10.12 7.72
CA CYS A 139 1.92 10.94 7.34
C CYS A 139 0.56 10.35 7.74
N ASP A 140 0.51 9.09 8.20
CA ASP A 140 -0.72 8.53 8.77
C ASP A 140 -0.74 8.77 10.28
N ILE A 141 -1.45 9.81 10.71
CA ILE A 141 -1.47 10.25 12.11
C ILE A 141 -2.64 9.63 12.85
N MET A 142 -2.36 8.96 13.97
CA MET A 142 -3.35 8.33 14.83
C MET A 142 -3.70 9.26 15.99
N THR A 143 -4.99 9.34 16.33
CA THR A 143 -5.51 9.82 17.61
C THR A 143 -6.15 8.64 18.33
N LEU A 144 -5.74 8.37 19.57
CA LEU A 144 -6.26 7.29 20.40
C LEU A 144 -6.90 7.88 21.66
N VAL A 145 -8.15 7.52 21.93
CA VAL A 145 -8.91 7.98 23.10
C VAL A 145 -9.38 6.76 23.89
N PRO A 146 -9.05 6.66 25.19
CA PRO A 146 -9.55 5.59 26.05
C PRO A 146 -11.04 5.80 26.35
N ILE A 147 -11.78 4.71 26.50
CA ILE A 147 -13.21 4.71 26.81
C ILE A 147 -13.41 4.16 28.22
N PHE A 148 -14.00 4.96 29.10
CA PHE A 148 -14.25 4.61 30.50
C PHE A 148 -15.74 4.44 30.81
N HIS A 149 -16.05 3.54 31.75
CA HIS A 149 -17.36 3.39 32.39
C HIS A 149 -17.15 3.07 33.88
N ASP A 150 -17.81 3.80 34.78
CA ASP A 150 -17.62 3.72 36.24
C ASP A 150 -16.13 3.73 36.65
N GLU A 151 -15.36 4.70 36.13
CA GLU A 151 -13.92 4.85 36.38
C GLU A 151 -13.05 3.65 35.93
N LYS A 152 -13.61 2.74 35.12
CA LYS A 152 -12.88 1.59 34.56
C LYS A 152 -12.74 1.70 33.05
N LEU A 153 -11.54 1.41 32.54
CA LEU A 153 -11.27 1.31 31.12
C LEU A 153 -12.00 0.08 30.55
N ILE A 154 -12.80 0.30 29.51
CA ILE A 154 -13.56 -0.75 28.82
C ILE A 154 -13.15 -0.93 27.35
N GLY A 155 -12.39 0.01 26.81
CA GLY A 155 -11.94 -0.03 25.42
C GLY A 155 -11.21 1.22 24.99
N TRP A 156 -10.95 1.30 23.70
CA TRP A 156 -10.34 2.47 23.05
C TRP A 156 -11.05 2.76 21.74
N VAL A 157 -11.00 4.00 21.29
CA VAL A 157 -11.26 4.36 19.90
C VAL A 157 -10.00 4.95 19.30
N GLY A 158 -9.68 4.50 18.09
CA GLY A 158 -8.63 5.05 17.25
C GLY A 158 -9.22 5.74 16.02
N GLY A 159 -8.72 6.92 15.70
CA GLY A 159 -8.98 7.62 14.45
C GLY A 159 -7.67 7.91 13.74
N VAL A 160 -7.62 7.71 12.43
CA VAL A 160 -6.46 8.02 11.59
C VAL A 160 -6.88 8.89 10.41
N THR A 161 -5.99 9.78 9.99
CA THR A 161 -6.09 10.51 8.71
C THR A 161 -4.71 10.53 8.06
N HIS A 162 -4.68 10.44 6.75
CA HIS A 162 -3.48 10.76 6.00
C HIS A 162 -3.31 12.28 5.89
N VAL A 163 -2.23 12.83 6.44
CA VAL A 163 -1.89 14.25 6.31
C VAL A 163 -1.02 14.50 5.08
N ILE A 164 -1.03 15.72 4.55
CA ILE A 164 -0.30 16.07 3.31
C ILE A 164 1.23 15.94 3.48
N ASP A 165 1.76 16.40 4.61
CA ASP A 165 3.20 16.48 4.89
C ASP A 165 3.46 16.41 6.40
N THR A 166 4.60 15.84 6.77
CA THR A 166 5.08 15.79 8.17
C THR A 166 6.46 16.43 8.37
N GLY A 167 6.90 17.29 7.45
CA GLY A 167 8.21 17.95 7.58
C GLY A 167 9.40 17.06 7.26
N SER A 168 9.24 16.08 6.35
CA SER A 168 10.37 15.32 5.79
C SER A 168 11.31 16.23 4.98
N VAL A 169 12.48 15.72 4.59
CA VAL A 169 13.48 16.49 3.81
C VAL A 169 12.86 17.13 2.57
N THR A 170 12.23 16.33 1.69
CA THR A 170 11.49 16.88 0.54
C THR A 170 10.00 17.10 0.86
N PRO A 171 9.34 18.07 0.18
CA PRO A 171 7.94 18.42 0.44
C PRO A 171 6.95 17.43 -0.17
N GLY A 172 6.22 16.68 0.66
CA GLY A 172 5.21 15.71 0.25
C GLY A 172 5.11 14.54 1.24
N SER A 173 4.08 13.70 1.10
CA SER A 173 3.88 12.58 2.05
C SER A 173 4.77 11.39 1.73
N MET A 174 4.79 10.97 0.46
CA MET A 174 5.60 9.87 -0.08
C MET A 174 7.02 10.34 -0.45
N SER A 175 7.68 11.01 0.50
CA SER A 175 8.92 11.78 0.29
C SER A 175 10.16 10.92 0.00
N THR A 176 11.11 11.56 -0.69
CA THR A 176 12.43 11.05 -1.08
C THR A 176 13.52 12.01 -0.57
N GLY A 177 14.80 11.67 -0.73
CA GLY A 177 15.92 12.54 -0.33
C GLY A 177 16.48 12.19 1.04
N GLN A 178 15.64 12.01 2.07
CA GLN A 178 16.07 11.33 3.29
C GLN A 178 16.32 9.84 3.02
N VAL A 179 17.29 9.27 3.74
CA VAL A 179 17.67 7.85 3.61
C VAL A 179 17.61 7.10 4.95
N GLN A 180 17.18 7.79 6.00
CA GLN A 180 17.11 7.33 7.37
C GLN A 180 15.92 7.98 8.07
N ARG A 181 15.52 7.46 9.24
CA ARG A 181 14.53 8.08 10.15
C ARG A 181 14.82 9.56 10.42
N PHE A 182 16.09 9.95 10.46
CA PHE A 182 16.52 11.32 10.70
C PHE A 182 16.32 12.14 9.42
N GLY A 183 15.23 12.91 9.37
CA GLY A 183 14.77 13.64 8.17
C GLY A 183 13.55 13.01 7.50
N ASP A 184 12.99 11.93 8.05
CA ASP A 184 11.82 11.22 7.52
C ASP A 184 10.49 11.77 8.05
N GLY A 185 10.49 13.00 8.56
CA GLY A 185 9.30 13.67 9.09
C GLY A 185 9.19 13.63 10.61
N TYR A 186 8.17 14.30 11.12
CA TYR A 186 7.86 14.46 12.53
C TYR A 186 7.30 13.15 13.09
N MET A 187 8.04 12.55 14.04
CA MET A 187 7.75 11.23 14.61
C MET A 187 7.22 11.36 16.04
N ILE A 188 6.05 10.80 16.30
CA ILE A 188 5.31 10.90 17.56
C ILE A 188 5.09 9.46 18.08
N THR A 189 5.68 9.15 19.24
CA THR A 189 5.59 7.81 19.85
C THR A 189 4.60 7.84 21.02
N CYS A 190 3.34 7.48 20.77
CA CYS A 190 2.26 7.37 21.77
C CYS A 190 2.24 8.52 22.80
N ARG A 191 2.37 9.77 22.34
CA ARG A 191 2.42 10.98 23.19
C ARG A 191 1.02 11.26 23.73
N LYS A 192 0.90 11.54 25.03
CA LYS A 192 -0.29 12.19 25.57
C LYS A 192 -0.30 13.66 25.12
N THR A 193 -1.18 13.99 24.20
CA THR A 193 -1.26 15.30 23.54
C THR A 193 -2.43 16.14 24.03
N GLY A 194 -3.31 15.56 24.84
CA GLY A 194 -4.38 16.29 25.52
C GLY A 194 -4.88 15.56 26.77
N ALA A 195 -5.62 16.28 27.58
CA ALA A 195 -6.32 15.78 28.76
C ALA A 195 -7.62 16.57 28.95
N ASN A 196 -8.61 15.98 29.62
CA ASN A 196 -9.93 16.60 29.79
C ASN A 196 -10.59 17.00 28.46
N ASP A 197 -10.42 16.18 27.41
CA ASP A 197 -10.91 16.41 26.05
C ASP A 197 -10.30 17.67 25.36
N GLU A 198 -9.21 18.23 25.91
CA GLU A 198 -8.51 19.40 25.37
C GLU A 198 -7.05 19.10 25.01
N SER A 199 -6.65 19.49 23.79
CA SER A 199 -5.26 19.39 23.33
C SER A 199 -4.35 20.37 24.10
N PHE A 200 -3.14 19.93 24.45
CA PHE A 200 -2.16 20.76 25.13
C PHE A 200 -1.57 21.83 24.20
N LYS A 201 -1.35 23.03 24.75
CA LYS A 201 -0.90 24.19 23.98
C LYS A 201 0.54 24.03 23.44
N ASP A 202 1.41 23.41 24.21
CA ASP A 202 2.79 23.10 23.80
C ASP A 202 2.80 22.12 22.63
N TRP A 203 1.97 21.07 22.68
CA TRP A 203 1.75 20.15 21.55
C TRP A 203 1.29 20.88 20.29
N LEU A 204 0.26 21.73 20.41
CA LEU A 204 -0.27 22.48 19.27
C LEU A 204 0.81 23.36 18.64
N HIS A 205 1.54 24.13 19.45
CA HIS A 205 2.58 25.02 18.95
C HIS A 205 3.77 24.27 18.32
N GLU A 206 4.19 23.14 18.89
CA GLU A 206 5.31 22.33 18.42
C GLU A 206 4.97 21.58 17.13
N SER A 207 3.83 20.89 17.09
CA SER A 207 3.42 20.10 15.93
C SER A 207 3.18 20.98 14.69
N GLN A 208 2.47 22.10 14.85
CA GLN A 208 2.09 22.97 13.74
C GLN A 208 3.30 23.64 13.05
N ARG A 209 4.39 23.91 13.78
CA ARG A 209 5.62 24.48 13.19
C ARG A 209 6.57 23.44 12.62
N SER A 210 6.25 22.15 12.79
CA SER A 210 7.08 21.03 12.33
C SER A 210 6.66 20.51 10.95
N VAL A 211 5.63 21.12 10.35
CA VAL A 211 5.04 20.70 9.07
C VAL A 211 4.87 21.89 8.12
N ARG A 212 4.78 21.62 6.82
CA ARG A 212 4.60 22.67 5.79
C ARG A 212 3.16 23.14 5.66
N THR A 213 2.19 22.27 5.93
CA THR A 213 0.75 22.50 5.66
C THR A 213 -0.07 22.60 6.95
N PRO A 214 0.19 23.57 7.84
CA PRO A 214 -0.36 23.60 9.20
C PRO A 214 -1.89 23.75 9.24
N LYS A 215 -2.50 24.50 8.31
CA LYS A 215 -3.96 24.65 8.24
C LYS A 215 -4.67 23.31 8.03
N TYR A 216 -4.13 22.51 7.12
CA TYR A 216 -4.61 21.16 6.83
C TYR A 216 -4.38 20.23 8.03
N TRP A 217 -3.17 20.22 8.59
CA TRP A 217 -2.82 19.44 9.78
C TRP A 217 -3.79 19.68 10.96
N ILE A 218 -4.11 20.95 11.23
CA ILE A 218 -5.02 21.32 12.33
C ILE A 218 -6.41 20.74 12.11
N LEU A 219 -6.97 20.87 10.90
CA LEU A 219 -8.32 20.38 10.59
C LEU A 219 -8.37 18.85 10.51
N ASP A 220 -7.29 18.19 10.09
CA ASP A 220 -7.16 16.74 10.16
C ASP A 220 -7.12 16.25 11.62
N GLU A 221 -6.44 16.96 12.52
CA GLU A 221 -6.48 16.67 13.97
C GLU A 221 -7.90 16.81 14.53
N ARG A 222 -8.62 17.88 14.17
CA ARG A 222 -10.01 18.07 14.60
C ARG A 222 -10.94 16.99 14.06
N THR A 223 -10.73 16.56 12.81
CA THR A 223 -11.43 15.41 12.21
C THR A 223 -11.27 14.15 13.06
N ARG A 224 -10.03 13.81 13.45
CA ARG A 224 -9.76 12.63 14.27
C ARG A 224 -10.40 12.73 15.67
N ILE A 225 -10.23 13.86 16.35
CA ILE A 225 -10.80 14.06 17.70
C ILE A 225 -12.33 13.96 17.66
N ALA A 226 -12.97 14.60 16.67
CA ALA A 226 -14.43 14.57 16.53
C ALA A 226 -14.95 13.14 16.36
N GLY A 227 -14.40 12.36 15.43
CA GLY A 227 -14.84 10.98 15.22
C GLY A 227 -14.57 10.07 16.43
N CYS A 228 -13.44 10.25 17.12
CA CYS A 228 -13.18 9.54 18.39
C CYS A 228 -14.25 9.84 19.45
N HIS A 229 -14.58 11.11 19.67
CA HIS A 229 -15.60 11.49 20.66
C HIS A 229 -17.00 10.99 20.27
N MET A 230 -17.38 11.08 18.99
CA MET A 230 -18.65 10.53 18.49
C MET A 230 -18.80 9.02 18.80
N ILE A 231 -17.73 8.24 18.61
CA ILE A 231 -17.75 6.80 18.87
C ILE A 231 -17.72 6.51 20.38
N ARG A 232 -16.96 7.27 21.17
CA ARG A 232 -16.99 7.15 22.64
C ARG A 232 -18.42 7.35 23.17
N ASP A 233 -19.08 8.40 22.71
CA ASP A 233 -20.43 8.74 23.15
C ASP A 233 -21.45 7.69 22.69
N LEU A 234 -21.32 7.19 21.45
CA LEU A 234 -22.10 6.05 20.95
C LEU A 234 -21.95 4.80 21.84
N VAL A 235 -20.75 4.47 22.28
CA VAL A 235 -20.52 3.32 23.17
C VAL A 235 -21.24 3.52 24.51
N MET A 236 -21.21 4.75 25.06
CA MET A 236 -21.96 5.07 26.28
C MET A 236 -23.48 4.93 26.09
N GLU A 237 -24.01 5.33 24.94
CA GLU A 237 -25.43 5.14 24.61
C GLU A 237 -25.80 3.66 24.50
N VAL A 238 -24.97 2.85 23.85
CA VAL A 238 -25.16 1.40 23.77
C VAL A 238 -25.15 0.77 25.16
N ILE A 239 -24.20 1.15 26.03
CA ILE A 239 -24.13 0.61 27.39
C ILE A 239 -25.35 1.03 28.23
N LYS A 240 -25.82 2.26 28.07
CA LYS A 240 -27.02 2.75 28.75
C LYS A 240 -28.28 1.97 28.37
N GLU A 241 -28.40 1.57 27.10
CA GLU A 241 -29.56 0.82 26.59
C GLU A 241 -29.47 -0.68 26.84
N ASP A 242 -28.30 -1.30 26.59
CA ASP A 242 -28.12 -2.75 26.52
C ASP A 242 -27.33 -3.35 27.69
N GLY A 243 -26.77 -2.50 28.54
CA GLY A 243 -26.00 -2.87 29.72
C GLY A 243 -24.54 -3.20 29.44
N ILE A 244 -23.68 -2.89 30.42
CA ILE A 244 -22.23 -3.09 30.32
C ILE A 244 -21.85 -4.57 30.16
N ASP A 245 -22.57 -5.50 30.80
CA ASP A 245 -22.24 -6.92 30.72
C ASP A 245 -22.45 -7.49 29.30
N SER A 246 -23.51 -7.05 28.61
CA SER A 246 -23.77 -7.42 27.21
C SER A 246 -22.70 -6.85 26.29
N TYR A 247 -22.31 -5.59 26.49
CA TYR A 247 -21.25 -4.93 25.74
C TYR A 247 -19.90 -5.64 25.90
N MET A 248 -19.48 -5.91 27.14
CA MET A 248 -18.21 -6.58 27.41
C MET A 248 -18.15 -8.01 26.85
N ARG A 249 -19.28 -8.72 26.82
CA ARG A 249 -19.35 -10.04 26.15
C ARG A 249 -19.28 -9.90 24.63
N PHE A 250 -20.02 -8.94 24.05
CA PHE A 250 -20.03 -8.71 22.62
C PHE A 250 -18.64 -8.41 22.05
N ILE A 251 -17.89 -7.50 22.69
CA ILE A 251 -16.59 -7.07 22.16
C ILE A 251 -15.56 -8.21 22.08
N ASP A 252 -15.62 -9.18 22.99
CA ASP A 252 -14.74 -10.36 22.92
C ASP A 252 -15.28 -11.42 21.95
N GLU A 253 -16.59 -11.67 21.96
CA GLU A 253 -17.23 -12.68 21.11
C GLU A 253 -17.16 -12.36 19.61
N VAL A 254 -17.27 -11.08 19.23
CA VAL A 254 -17.20 -10.65 17.82
C VAL A 254 -15.81 -10.83 17.21
N ILE A 255 -14.76 -10.77 18.03
CA ILE A 255 -13.38 -11.05 17.58
C ILE A 255 -13.21 -12.54 17.30
N GLU A 256 -13.68 -13.41 18.20
CA GLU A 256 -13.68 -14.85 17.96
C GLU A 256 -14.58 -15.23 16.76
N GLU A 257 -15.71 -14.55 16.56
CA GLU A 257 -16.53 -14.73 15.37
C GLU A 257 -15.76 -14.38 14.09
N GLY A 258 -15.01 -13.28 14.07
CA GLY A 258 -14.15 -12.91 12.94
C GLY A 258 -13.11 -13.99 12.62
N ARG A 259 -12.48 -14.56 13.66
CA ARG A 259 -11.52 -15.67 13.52
C ARG A 259 -12.17 -16.91 12.89
N ARG A 260 -13.35 -17.30 13.38
CA ARG A 260 -14.14 -18.42 12.83
C ARG A 260 -14.58 -18.14 11.38
N GLY A 261 -14.91 -16.90 11.07
CA GLY A 261 -15.27 -16.43 9.74
C GLY A 261 -14.18 -16.69 8.70
N LEU A 262 -12.93 -16.32 9.01
CA LEU A 262 -11.81 -16.59 8.12
C LEU A 262 -11.62 -18.09 7.87
N ILE A 263 -11.57 -18.90 8.93
CA ILE A 263 -11.37 -20.35 8.81
C ILE A 263 -12.47 -20.99 7.96
N SER A 264 -13.72 -20.56 8.15
CA SER A 264 -14.85 -21.03 7.36
C SER A 264 -14.69 -20.66 5.87
N ARG A 265 -14.28 -19.42 5.57
CA ARG A 265 -14.07 -18.96 4.19
C ARG A 265 -12.89 -19.65 3.51
N ILE A 266 -11.75 -19.84 4.19
CA ILE A 266 -10.63 -20.64 3.68
C ILE A 266 -11.10 -22.05 3.33
N LYS A 267 -11.79 -22.73 4.26
CA LYS A 267 -12.32 -24.09 4.04
C LYS A 267 -13.29 -24.16 2.86
N SER A 268 -14.05 -23.10 2.62
CA SER A 268 -15.12 -23.07 1.62
C SER A 268 -14.62 -22.67 0.23
N MET A 269 -13.60 -21.82 0.13
CA MET A 269 -13.19 -21.20 -1.14
C MET A 269 -11.85 -21.70 -1.67
N THR A 270 -10.95 -22.19 -0.80
CA THR A 270 -9.57 -22.51 -1.19
C THR A 270 -9.32 -24.01 -1.28
N ILE A 271 -8.11 -24.43 -1.67
CA ILE A 271 -7.71 -25.84 -1.68
C ILE A 271 -6.48 -26.01 -0.78
N PRO A 272 -6.42 -27.04 0.08
CA PRO A 272 -5.21 -27.34 0.84
C PRO A 272 -4.03 -27.62 -0.07
N GLY A 273 -2.88 -27.01 0.21
CA GLY A 273 -1.69 -27.11 -0.62
C GLY A 273 -0.66 -26.04 -0.33
N LYS A 274 0.42 -26.06 -1.12
CA LYS A 274 1.49 -25.06 -1.10
C LYS A 274 1.47 -24.24 -2.37
N TYR A 275 1.34 -22.93 -2.25
CA TYR A 275 1.34 -21.98 -3.35
C TYR A 275 2.56 -21.07 -3.23
N ARG A 276 3.42 -21.09 -4.24
CA ARG A 276 4.65 -20.27 -4.27
C ARG A 276 4.50 -19.15 -5.28
N LYS A 277 4.85 -17.93 -4.87
CA LYS A 277 4.81 -16.71 -5.69
C LYS A 277 5.96 -15.79 -5.26
N VAL A 278 6.23 -14.76 -6.05
CA VAL A 278 7.27 -13.75 -5.80
C VAL A 278 6.86 -12.42 -6.40
N ALA A 279 7.35 -11.33 -5.84
CA ALA A 279 7.24 -9.98 -6.39
C ALA A 279 8.56 -9.21 -6.23
N PHE A 280 8.72 -8.17 -7.04
CA PHE A 280 9.90 -7.32 -7.09
C PHE A 280 9.51 -5.86 -7.33
N VAL A 281 10.37 -4.92 -6.95
CA VAL A 281 10.28 -3.52 -7.41
C VAL A 281 11.66 -2.88 -7.42
N ASP A 282 11.87 -1.90 -8.30
CA ASP A 282 13.14 -1.21 -8.51
C ASP A 282 13.39 -0.06 -7.52
N VAL A 283 14.66 0.15 -7.16
CA VAL A 283 15.16 1.32 -6.43
C VAL A 283 16.39 1.87 -7.14
N PRO A 284 16.21 2.72 -8.18
CA PRO A 284 17.30 3.24 -9.01
C PRO A 284 18.00 4.48 -8.38
N TYR A 285 18.59 4.33 -7.19
CA TYR A 285 19.22 5.44 -6.45
C TYR A 285 20.60 5.85 -6.98
N ALA A 286 21.21 5.08 -7.89
CA ALA A 286 22.47 5.48 -8.52
C ALA A 286 22.31 6.64 -9.51
N HIS A 287 21.08 6.93 -9.96
CA HIS A 287 20.81 7.98 -10.93
C HIS A 287 21.21 9.38 -10.43
N LYS A 288 21.62 10.25 -11.35
CA LYS A 288 22.10 11.61 -11.03
C LYS A 288 21.03 12.53 -10.42
N ASP A 289 19.76 12.32 -10.79
CA ASP A 289 18.61 13.10 -10.30
C ASP A 289 18.09 12.62 -8.91
N ILE A 290 18.89 11.80 -8.21
CA ILE A 290 18.64 11.40 -6.82
C ILE A 290 19.62 12.17 -5.93
N GLY A 291 19.20 13.30 -5.37
CA GLY A 291 19.99 14.11 -4.45
C GLY A 291 19.85 13.65 -3.00
N VAL A 292 20.59 12.62 -2.59
CA VAL A 292 20.62 12.17 -1.18
C VAL A 292 21.86 12.67 -0.47
N CYS A 293 21.74 12.97 0.83
CA CYS A 293 22.85 13.52 1.64
C CYS A 293 23.91 12.48 2.03
N SER A 294 23.68 11.20 1.73
CA SER A 294 24.52 10.09 2.18
C SER A 294 24.98 9.23 0.99
N GLU A 295 26.28 9.26 0.71
CA GLU A 295 26.88 8.53 -0.41
C GLU A 295 26.63 7.01 -0.34
N PHE A 296 26.56 6.44 0.87
CA PHE A 296 26.31 5.01 1.04
C PHE A 296 24.92 4.55 0.56
N ALA A 297 23.99 5.48 0.30
CA ALA A 297 22.66 5.19 -0.24
C ALA A 297 22.60 5.26 -1.77
N LYS A 298 23.68 5.70 -2.44
CA LYS A 298 23.74 5.88 -3.90
C LYS A 298 24.04 4.57 -4.63
N LEU A 299 23.07 3.66 -4.67
CA LEU A 299 23.17 2.41 -5.42
C LEU A 299 21.81 1.94 -5.93
N ASP A 300 21.82 1.23 -7.05
CA ASP A 300 20.62 0.57 -7.56
C ASP A 300 20.37 -0.73 -6.78
N THR A 301 19.14 -0.92 -6.30
CA THR A 301 18.72 -2.16 -5.62
C THR A 301 17.37 -2.63 -6.13
N ILE A 302 17.02 -3.88 -5.80
CA ILE A 302 15.75 -4.50 -6.14
C ILE A 302 15.20 -5.13 -4.87
N MET A 303 13.95 -4.84 -4.54
CA MET A 303 13.23 -5.55 -3.49
C MET A 303 12.90 -6.96 -3.96
N HIS A 304 13.09 -7.95 -3.10
CA HIS A 304 12.69 -9.33 -3.34
C HIS A 304 11.72 -9.79 -2.25
N SER A 305 10.51 -10.23 -2.64
CA SER A 305 9.47 -10.69 -1.72
C SER A 305 8.87 -12.02 -2.19
N PRO A 306 9.56 -13.16 -1.97
CA PRO A 306 9.00 -14.47 -2.18
C PRO A 306 7.97 -14.81 -1.09
N VAL A 307 7.00 -15.65 -1.42
CA VAL A 307 6.03 -16.18 -0.45
C VAL A 307 5.68 -17.63 -0.74
N GLU A 308 5.71 -18.47 0.30
CA GLU A 308 5.06 -19.78 0.33
C GLU A 308 3.79 -19.67 1.19
N ILE A 309 2.63 -19.81 0.54
CA ILE A 309 1.33 -19.92 1.18
C ILE A 309 1.04 -21.40 1.42
N THR A 310 0.91 -21.82 2.67
CA THR A 310 0.53 -23.18 3.03
C THR A 310 -0.89 -23.17 3.59
N ILE A 311 -1.82 -23.88 2.95
CA ILE A 311 -3.19 -24.10 3.44
C ILE A 311 -3.31 -25.56 3.87
N ASN A 312 -3.67 -25.79 5.13
CA ASN A 312 -3.81 -27.12 5.71
C ASN A 312 -5.25 -27.65 5.57
N LYS A 313 -5.43 -28.96 5.80
CA LYS A 313 -6.74 -29.62 5.71
C LYS A 313 -7.76 -29.11 6.74
N ASP A 314 -7.29 -28.60 7.87
CA ASP A 314 -8.11 -27.99 8.92
C ASP A 314 -8.42 -26.50 8.65
N ALA A 315 -8.04 -25.99 7.47
CA ALA A 315 -8.17 -24.60 7.05
C ALA A 315 -7.36 -23.58 7.88
N THR A 316 -6.43 -24.05 8.71
CA THR A 316 -5.32 -23.19 9.15
C THR A 316 -4.41 -22.91 7.97
N TRP A 317 -3.76 -21.75 7.99
CA TRP A 317 -2.84 -21.36 6.93
C TRP A 317 -1.65 -20.58 7.44
N LYS A 318 -0.56 -20.62 6.67
CA LYS A 318 0.72 -19.97 6.96
C LYS A 318 1.23 -19.24 5.73
N LEU A 319 1.74 -18.03 5.96
CA LEU A 319 2.41 -17.19 4.98
C LEU A 319 3.89 -17.05 5.39
N ASP A 320 4.78 -17.68 4.63
CA ASP A 320 6.23 -17.69 4.91
C ASP A 320 6.99 -16.92 3.84
N PHE A 321 7.66 -15.83 4.24
CA PHE A 321 8.37 -14.90 3.35
C PHE A 321 9.90 -15.06 3.40
N ASP A 322 10.36 -16.24 3.76
CA ASP A 322 11.77 -16.61 3.71
C ASP A 322 12.41 -16.36 2.35
N GLY A 323 13.62 -15.79 2.35
CA GLY A 323 14.32 -15.39 1.13
C GLY A 323 14.05 -13.95 0.70
N ALA A 324 13.20 -13.21 1.41
CA ALA A 324 13.04 -11.77 1.18
C ALA A 324 14.36 -11.00 1.39
N SER A 325 14.51 -9.90 0.66
CA SER A 325 15.70 -9.04 0.74
C SER A 325 15.77 -8.25 2.04
N ARG A 326 16.96 -7.71 2.34
CA ARG A 326 17.20 -6.84 3.50
C ARG A 326 16.51 -5.47 3.33
N TRP A 327 16.30 -4.78 4.45
CA TRP A 327 16.04 -3.33 4.45
C TRP A 327 17.18 -2.53 3.79
N GLY A 328 16.91 -1.28 3.40
CA GLY A 328 17.87 -0.42 2.69
C GLY A 328 17.80 1.06 3.09
N TRP A 329 18.75 1.84 2.57
CA TRP A 329 18.91 3.28 2.86
C TRP A 329 18.02 4.14 1.94
N HIS A 330 16.72 4.05 2.19
CA HIS A 330 15.66 4.71 1.44
C HIS A 330 14.40 4.80 2.32
N SER A 331 13.36 5.50 1.86
CA SER A 331 12.09 5.64 2.59
C SER A 331 11.10 4.47 2.41
N PHE A 332 11.53 3.36 1.78
CA PHE A 332 10.65 2.24 1.40
C PHE A 332 10.59 1.07 2.40
N ASN A 333 11.26 1.18 3.55
CA ASN A 333 11.23 0.12 4.55
C ASN A 333 9.86 0.07 5.23
N CYS A 334 9.58 -1.03 5.92
CA CYS A 334 8.29 -1.25 6.57
C CYS A 334 8.46 -1.86 7.96
N ASN A 335 7.36 -2.30 8.56
CA ASN A 335 7.32 -2.99 9.84
C ASN A 335 6.47 -4.26 9.73
N GLN A 336 6.70 -5.25 10.60
CA GLN A 336 5.91 -6.49 10.63
C GLN A 336 4.41 -6.22 10.73
N VAL A 337 4.03 -5.16 11.47
CA VAL A 337 2.62 -4.78 11.67
C VAL A 337 2.03 -4.21 10.38
N SER A 338 2.67 -3.23 9.75
CA SER A 338 2.17 -2.65 8.50
C SER A 338 2.09 -3.70 7.38
N PHE A 339 3.09 -4.57 7.29
CA PHE A 339 3.09 -5.66 6.31
C PHE A 339 1.95 -6.66 6.50
N THR A 340 1.75 -7.17 7.73
CA THR A 340 0.70 -8.15 8.03
C THR A 340 -0.70 -7.54 8.00
N SER A 341 -0.84 -6.28 8.41
CA SER A 341 -2.12 -5.57 8.37
C SER A 341 -2.58 -5.34 6.93
N GLY A 342 -1.68 -5.04 6.00
CA GLY A 342 -2.07 -4.94 4.59
C GLY A 342 -2.43 -6.27 3.94
N ILE A 343 -1.84 -7.40 4.39
CA ILE A 343 -2.33 -8.73 4.01
C ILE A 343 -3.75 -8.94 4.56
N TRP A 344 -4.02 -8.50 5.78
CA TRP A 344 -5.38 -8.52 6.33
C TRP A 344 -6.35 -7.66 5.51
N VAL A 345 -5.94 -6.47 5.04
CA VAL A 345 -6.75 -5.64 4.12
C VAL A 345 -7.04 -6.39 2.81
N MET A 346 -6.04 -7.06 2.23
CA MET A 346 -6.26 -7.91 1.06
C MET A 346 -7.31 -9.00 1.35
N MET A 347 -7.27 -9.62 2.54
CA MET A 347 -8.26 -10.64 2.92
C MET A 347 -9.67 -10.07 3.03
N THR A 348 -9.85 -8.82 3.51
CA THR A 348 -11.19 -8.20 3.56
C THR A 348 -11.80 -7.99 2.19
N GLN A 349 -10.97 -7.87 1.15
CA GLN A 349 -11.42 -7.64 -0.23
C GLN A 349 -11.80 -8.92 -0.98
N THR A 350 -11.47 -10.12 -0.47
CA THR A 350 -11.78 -11.39 -1.17
C THR A 350 -12.20 -12.53 -0.24
N LEU A 351 -11.43 -12.81 0.82
CA LEU A 351 -11.70 -13.94 1.70
C LEU A 351 -12.85 -13.65 2.66
N ILE A 352 -12.89 -12.47 3.27
CA ILE A 352 -13.82 -12.17 4.37
C ILE A 352 -14.71 -10.91 4.20
N PRO A 353 -15.07 -10.44 2.98
CA PRO A 353 -15.85 -9.20 2.80
C PRO A 353 -17.22 -9.23 3.51
N THR A 354 -17.78 -10.43 3.72
CA THR A 354 -19.08 -10.64 4.37
C THR A 354 -18.99 -11.23 5.77
N SER A 355 -17.79 -11.27 6.37
CA SER A 355 -17.59 -11.70 7.77
C SER A 355 -17.45 -10.49 8.71
N ARG A 356 -17.13 -10.72 9.98
CA ARG A 356 -16.76 -9.64 10.89
C ARG A 356 -15.37 -9.12 10.54
N ILE A 357 -15.28 -7.83 10.24
CA ILE A 357 -14.03 -7.16 9.87
C ILE A 357 -13.36 -6.63 11.14
N ASN A 358 -12.45 -7.43 11.69
CA ASN A 358 -11.68 -7.12 12.90
C ASN A 358 -10.43 -8.03 13.02
N ASP A 359 -9.74 -7.98 14.17
CA ASP A 359 -8.50 -8.71 14.45
C ASP A 359 -8.69 -10.23 14.51
N GLY A 360 -9.93 -10.74 14.50
CA GLY A 360 -10.18 -12.18 14.51
C GLY A 360 -9.46 -12.93 13.38
N ALA A 361 -9.48 -12.38 12.16
CA ALA A 361 -8.79 -12.97 11.01
C ALA A 361 -7.25 -12.99 11.17
N TYR A 362 -6.70 -12.00 11.89
CA TYR A 362 -5.30 -11.97 12.23
C TYR A 362 -4.93 -13.13 13.16
N PHE A 363 -5.71 -13.40 14.22
CA PHE A 363 -5.51 -14.54 15.12
C PHE A 363 -5.67 -15.92 14.45
N ALA A 364 -6.23 -15.99 13.24
CA ALA A 364 -6.33 -17.22 12.44
C ALA A 364 -5.23 -17.37 11.38
N THR A 365 -4.28 -16.42 11.30
CA THR A 365 -3.25 -16.40 10.26
C THR A 365 -1.86 -16.51 10.87
N GLN A 366 -1.05 -17.44 10.37
CA GLN A 366 0.34 -17.58 10.79
C GLN A 366 1.26 -16.82 9.82
N PHE A 367 2.00 -15.85 10.31
CA PHE A 367 2.98 -15.09 9.53
C PHE A 367 4.39 -15.47 9.96
N ARG A 368 5.27 -15.73 9.00
CA ARG A 368 6.72 -15.86 9.24
C ARG A 368 7.47 -14.78 8.45
N LEU A 369 8.04 -13.81 9.16
CA LEU A 369 8.79 -12.69 8.62
C LEU A 369 10.16 -12.61 9.30
N LYS A 370 11.20 -13.09 8.61
CA LYS A 370 12.56 -13.13 9.13
C LYS A 370 13.03 -11.74 9.57
N LYS A 371 13.52 -11.62 10.80
CA LYS A 371 14.11 -10.39 11.34
C LYS A 371 15.30 -9.95 10.48
N GLY A 372 15.36 -8.66 10.15
CA GLY A 372 16.35 -8.04 9.27
C GLY A 372 15.94 -7.93 7.79
N THR A 373 14.82 -8.52 7.39
CA THR A 373 14.23 -8.26 6.06
C THR A 373 13.62 -6.85 5.98
N TRP A 374 13.32 -6.38 4.77
CA TRP A 374 12.70 -5.06 4.56
C TRP A 374 11.32 -4.89 5.24
N MET A 375 10.59 -6.00 5.38
CA MET A 375 9.27 -6.05 6.03
C MET A 375 9.34 -6.30 7.55
N ASN A 376 10.51 -6.68 8.08
CA ASN A 376 10.76 -6.76 9.52
C ASN A 376 12.19 -6.32 9.87
N PRO A 377 12.51 -5.02 9.74
CA PRO A 377 13.87 -4.52 9.95
C PRO A 377 14.36 -4.74 11.39
N ASP A 378 15.68 -4.82 11.53
CA ASP A 378 16.41 -4.97 12.79
C ASP A 378 17.34 -3.77 13.07
N ASP A 379 16.99 -2.62 12.48
CA ASP A 379 17.68 -1.35 12.65
C ASP A 379 16.71 -0.18 12.81
N ARG A 380 16.87 0.56 13.91
CA ARG A 380 16.01 1.71 14.27
C ARG A 380 16.21 2.96 13.39
N ARG A 381 17.18 2.95 12.47
CA ARG A 381 17.50 4.09 11.59
C ARG A 381 16.76 4.07 10.27
N THR A 382 16.00 3.02 9.96
CA THR A 382 15.28 2.87 8.69
C THR A 382 14.28 4.00 8.45
N GLY A 383 14.17 4.47 7.19
CA GLY A 383 13.13 5.42 6.74
C GLY A 383 11.92 4.69 6.13
N HIS A 384 10.74 5.31 6.24
CA HIS A 384 9.41 4.73 6.00
C HIS A 384 8.47 5.67 5.24
N ALA A 385 8.83 6.92 4.92
CA ALA A 385 7.92 7.88 4.29
C ALA A 385 7.17 7.38 3.05
N TYR A 386 7.74 6.44 2.28
CA TYR A 386 7.03 5.74 1.21
C TYR A 386 7.14 4.21 1.31
N ALA A 387 6.82 3.66 2.49
CA ALA A 387 6.74 2.22 2.74
C ALA A 387 5.91 1.47 1.67
N TRP A 388 4.88 2.13 1.11
CA TRP A 388 4.01 1.57 0.07
C TRP A 388 4.75 1.01 -1.14
N HIS A 389 5.90 1.57 -1.53
CA HIS A 389 6.68 1.06 -2.68
C HIS A 389 6.93 -0.44 -2.59
N PHE A 390 7.36 -0.89 -1.41
CA PHE A 390 7.65 -2.31 -1.16
C PHE A 390 6.38 -3.07 -0.74
N LEU A 391 5.53 -2.49 0.11
CA LEU A 391 4.30 -3.12 0.60
C LEU A 391 3.38 -3.58 -0.55
N VAL A 392 2.94 -2.64 -1.40
CA VAL A 392 1.94 -2.94 -2.44
C VAL A 392 2.49 -3.88 -3.50
N SER A 393 3.81 -3.81 -3.71
CA SER A 393 4.53 -4.71 -4.60
C SER A 393 4.55 -6.13 -4.04
N GLY A 394 4.90 -6.29 -2.76
CA GLY A 394 4.94 -7.58 -2.06
C GLY A 394 3.59 -8.29 -2.02
N TRP A 395 2.50 -7.55 -1.73
CA TRP A 395 1.16 -8.15 -1.62
C TRP A 395 0.56 -8.59 -2.96
N SER A 396 1.00 -8.01 -4.08
CA SER A 396 0.51 -8.40 -5.42
C SER A 396 0.68 -9.90 -5.72
N ALA A 397 1.70 -10.54 -5.13
CA ALA A 397 1.96 -11.98 -5.27
C ALA A 397 0.92 -12.86 -4.56
N LEU A 398 0.34 -12.36 -3.46
CA LEU A 398 -0.61 -13.12 -2.63
C LEU A 398 -1.93 -13.33 -3.35
N TRP A 399 -2.41 -12.32 -4.07
CA TRP A 399 -3.57 -12.43 -4.96
C TRP A 399 -3.43 -13.60 -5.92
N ARG A 400 -2.30 -13.72 -6.63
CA ARG A 400 -2.07 -14.84 -7.56
C ARG A 400 -2.03 -16.20 -6.87
N GLY A 401 -1.58 -16.25 -5.62
CA GLY A 401 -1.59 -17.47 -4.81
C GLY A 401 -3.01 -17.91 -4.45
N LEU A 402 -3.82 -17.00 -3.89
CA LEU A 402 -5.21 -17.26 -3.53
C LEU A 402 -6.09 -17.52 -4.76
N SER A 403 -5.92 -16.72 -5.81
CA SER A 403 -6.62 -16.89 -7.09
C SER A 403 -6.34 -18.25 -7.72
N GLN A 404 -5.13 -18.80 -7.57
CA GLN A 404 -4.85 -20.16 -8.03
C GLN A 404 -5.72 -21.18 -7.26
N ALA A 405 -5.92 -20.98 -5.96
CA ALA A 405 -6.81 -21.84 -5.17
C ALA A 405 -8.29 -21.70 -5.59
N TYR A 406 -8.77 -20.47 -5.81
CA TYR A 406 -10.14 -20.20 -6.28
C TYR A 406 -10.39 -20.82 -7.65
N TYR A 407 -9.47 -20.59 -8.60
CA TYR A 407 -9.57 -21.12 -9.95
C TYR A 407 -9.60 -22.65 -9.96
N SER A 408 -8.70 -23.29 -9.19
CA SER A 408 -8.67 -24.75 -9.09
C SER A 408 -9.93 -25.35 -8.47
N ARG A 409 -10.66 -24.58 -7.64
CA ARG A 409 -11.92 -25.03 -7.02
C ARG A 409 -13.16 -24.71 -7.87
N GLY A 410 -13.05 -23.76 -8.80
CA GLY A 410 -14.14 -23.34 -9.70
C GLY A 410 -14.81 -22.03 -9.31
N TYR A 411 -14.35 -21.32 -8.27
CA TYR A 411 -14.82 -19.98 -7.90
C TYR A 411 -14.13 -18.91 -8.77
N LEU A 412 -14.42 -18.94 -10.08
CA LEU A 412 -13.77 -18.09 -11.07
C LEU A 412 -14.08 -16.60 -10.87
N GLU A 413 -15.23 -16.31 -10.27
CA GLU A 413 -15.69 -14.96 -9.92
C GLU A 413 -14.82 -14.28 -8.86
N GLU A 414 -14.12 -15.06 -8.03
CA GLU A 414 -13.22 -14.56 -6.98
C GLU A 414 -11.77 -14.41 -7.47
N VAL A 415 -11.45 -14.91 -8.66
CA VAL A 415 -10.10 -14.81 -9.23
C VAL A 415 -9.80 -13.34 -9.56
N ASN A 416 -8.67 -12.86 -9.05
CA ASN A 416 -8.06 -11.59 -9.42
C ASN A 416 -6.54 -11.75 -9.61
N SER A 417 -5.99 -11.17 -10.68
CA SER A 417 -4.57 -11.31 -11.04
C SER A 417 -3.60 -10.51 -10.15
N GLY A 418 -4.11 -9.58 -9.33
CA GLY A 418 -3.33 -8.79 -8.38
C GLY A 418 -3.66 -7.30 -8.43
N ASN A 419 -3.24 -6.57 -7.38
CA ASN A 419 -3.30 -5.12 -7.37
C ASN A 419 -2.22 -4.49 -8.27
N ALA A 420 -2.49 -3.29 -8.79
CA ALA A 420 -1.48 -2.44 -9.41
C ALA A 420 -0.42 -1.97 -8.40
N ASN A 421 0.69 -1.46 -8.92
CA ASN A 421 1.54 -0.55 -8.14
C ASN A 421 0.80 0.78 -7.96
N THR A 422 0.50 1.18 -6.72
CA THR A 422 -0.22 2.43 -6.44
C THR A 422 0.74 3.62 -6.48
N SER A 423 1.09 4.02 -7.71
CA SER A 423 1.90 5.18 -8.06
C SER A 423 1.47 5.72 -9.44
N ASN A 424 1.95 6.86 -9.96
CA ASN A 424 2.85 7.86 -9.39
C ASN A 424 2.21 8.70 -8.27
N TRP A 425 3.02 9.18 -7.34
CA TRP A 425 2.64 10.24 -6.39
C TRP A 425 3.20 11.57 -6.90
N LEU A 426 2.32 12.48 -7.36
CA LEU A 426 2.73 13.86 -7.67
C LEU A 426 2.97 14.58 -6.36
N GLN A 427 4.20 15.09 -6.19
CA GLN A 427 4.63 15.76 -4.96
C GLN A 427 5.49 16.99 -5.27
N GLY A 428 5.53 17.91 -4.32
CA GLY A 428 6.22 19.17 -4.44
C GLY A 428 5.91 20.13 -3.30
N GLY A 429 6.57 21.28 -3.29
CA GLY A 429 6.37 22.32 -2.28
C GLY A 429 7.12 23.60 -2.57
N GLY A 430 6.83 24.62 -1.77
CA GLY A 430 7.27 25.99 -1.98
C GLY A 430 6.22 26.96 -1.44
N ILE A 431 6.00 28.06 -2.15
CA ILE A 431 4.94 29.02 -1.86
C ILE A 431 3.78 28.84 -2.84
N ASN A 432 2.56 28.66 -2.33
CA ASN A 432 1.37 28.39 -3.14
C ASN A 432 0.69 29.68 -3.67
N GLN A 433 -0.46 29.51 -4.32
CA GLN A 433 -1.27 30.60 -4.89
C GLN A 433 -1.80 31.62 -3.86
N ASP A 434 -1.81 31.27 -2.58
CA ASP A 434 -2.24 32.13 -1.48
C ASP A 434 -1.06 32.85 -0.80
N GLY A 435 0.18 32.62 -1.27
CA GLY A 435 1.39 33.20 -0.69
C GLY A 435 1.87 32.50 0.58
N GLU A 436 1.49 31.24 0.81
CA GLU A 436 1.82 30.47 2.01
C GLU A 436 2.82 29.33 1.72
N ILE A 437 3.64 28.98 2.72
CA ILE A 437 4.43 27.75 2.68
C ILE A 437 3.48 26.57 2.51
N HIS A 438 3.79 25.69 1.56
CA HIS A 438 2.91 24.61 1.18
C HIS A 438 3.66 23.38 0.68
N ALA A 439 2.97 22.24 0.70
CA ALA A 439 3.38 21.01 0.04
C ALA A 439 2.16 20.37 -0.63
N VAL A 440 2.38 19.57 -1.67
CA VAL A 440 1.34 18.84 -2.38
C VAL A 440 1.62 17.34 -2.37
N ASN A 441 0.55 16.55 -2.35
CA ASN A 441 0.61 15.11 -2.55
C ASN A 441 -0.72 14.64 -3.16
N SER A 442 -0.77 14.54 -4.48
CA SER A 442 -1.99 14.16 -5.19
C SER A 442 -2.38 12.71 -4.89
N PHE A 443 -3.64 12.49 -4.51
CA PHE A 443 -4.19 11.15 -4.27
C PHE A 443 -4.83 10.52 -5.51
N GLU A 444 -4.62 11.06 -6.71
CA GLU A 444 -5.07 10.45 -7.97
C GLU A 444 -4.70 8.96 -8.11
N THR A 445 -3.65 8.50 -7.42
CA THR A 445 -3.23 7.10 -7.38
C THR A 445 -4.14 6.16 -6.56
N SER A 446 -5.09 6.67 -5.78
CA SER A 446 -6.19 5.89 -5.18
C SER A 446 -7.03 5.16 -6.23
N SER A 447 -6.98 5.63 -7.49
CA SER A 447 -7.72 5.10 -8.63
C SER A 447 -6.79 4.49 -9.68
N CYS A 448 -6.04 3.45 -9.29
CA CYS A 448 -5.27 2.64 -10.23
C CYS A 448 -6.16 1.64 -10.99
N GLY A 449 -5.65 1.08 -12.07
CA GLY A 449 -6.29 -0.07 -12.72
C GLY A 449 -6.23 -1.34 -11.85
N THR A 450 -7.27 -2.16 -11.85
CA THR A 450 -7.30 -3.40 -11.06
C THR A 450 -6.94 -4.63 -11.89
N GLY A 451 -6.51 -5.71 -11.24
CA GLY A 451 -6.18 -6.97 -11.91
C GLY A 451 -7.39 -7.60 -12.59
N ALA A 452 -7.15 -8.22 -13.76
CA ALA A 452 -8.17 -8.95 -14.49
C ALA A 452 -8.65 -10.19 -13.72
N CYS A 453 -9.93 -10.51 -13.89
CA CYS A 453 -10.56 -11.71 -13.34
C CYS A 453 -10.49 -12.88 -14.31
N ALA A 454 -10.84 -14.08 -13.85
CA ALA A 454 -10.98 -15.24 -14.74
C ALA A 454 -12.24 -15.17 -15.64
N ILE A 455 -13.09 -14.17 -15.45
CA ILE A 455 -14.39 -14.02 -16.14
C ILE A 455 -14.61 -12.66 -16.82
N LYS A 456 -13.76 -11.66 -16.53
CA LYS A 456 -13.91 -10.28 -17.05
C LYS A 456 -12.62 -9.49 -16.93
N ASP A 457 -12.55 -8.40 -17.68
CA ASP A 457 -11.48 -7.41 -17.58
C ASP A 457 -11.40 -6.77 -16.19
N GLY A 458 -10.22 -6.29 -15.84
CA GLY A 458 -10.01 -5.45 -14.67
C GLY A 458 -10.66 -4.08 -14.85
N LEU A 459 -10.97 -3.42 -13.74
CA LEU A 459 -11.57 -2.09 -13.74
C LEU A 459 -10.50 -1.04 -14.03
N ASN A 460 -10.73 -0.19 -15.02
CA ASN A 460 -9.84 0.94 -15.29
C ASN A 460 -9.97 1.98 -14.18
N HIS A 461 -8.85 2.60 -13.79
CA HIS A 461 -8.75 3.75 -12.89
C HIS A 461 -9.78 3.77 -11.74
N ALA A 462 -9.70 2.76 -10.86
CA ALA A 462 -10.80 2.39 -9.97
C ALA A 462 -10.43 2.23 -8.50
N ALA A 463 -9.24 1.72 -8.16
CA ALA A 463 -8.96 1.36 -6.78
C ALA A 463 -7.46 1.28 -6.45
N ALA A 464 -7.16 1.24 -5.16
CA ALA A 464 -5.87 0.96 -4.58
C ALA A 464 -5.96 -0.22 -3.61
N ILE A 465 -4.84 -0.91 -3.34
CA ILE A 465 -4.84 -2.08 -2.44
C ILE A 465 -5.17 -1.70 -0.99
N TRP A 466 -4.80 -0.49 -0.58
CA TRP A 466 -4.99 0.01 0.79
C TRP A 466 -6.40 0.56 1.03
N ASN A 467 -7.11 0.96 -0.03
CA ASN A 467 -8.53 1.36 -0.01
C ASN A 467 -9.19 0.97 -1.35
N PRO A 468 -10.13 -0.01 -1.36
CA PRO A 468 -10.80 -0.45 -2.57
C PRO A 468 -11.88 0.53 -3.07
N GLU A 469 -12.25 1.54 -2.28
CA GLU A 469 -13.21 2.60 -2.63
C GLU A 469 -12.47 3.77 -3.29
N GLY A 470 -11.80 3.51 -4.41
CA GLY A 470 -10.96 4.51 -5.07
C GLY A 470 -11.75 5.72 -5.58
N ASP A 471 -11.22 6.91 -5.30
CA ASP A 471 -11.71 8.19 -5.80
C ASP A 471 -10.54 9.04 -6.29
N MET A 472 -10.56 9.46 -7.55
CA MET A 472 -9.48 10.26 -8.12
C MET A 472 -9.59 11.76 -7.76
N GLY A 473 -10.68 12.18 -7.11
CA GLY A 473 -10.96 13.57 -6.76
C GLY A 473 -11.31 14.44 -7.96
N ASP A 474 -12.01 15.55 -7.70
CA ASP A 474 -12.39 16.52 -8.73
C ASP A 474 -11.21 17.43 -9.09
N ILE A 475 -11.07 17.74 -10.38
CA ILE A 475 -10.04 18.66 -10.87
C ILE A 475 -10.11 19.99 -10.13
N GLU A 476 -11.31 20.57 -10.02
CA GLU A 476 -11.53 21.87 -9.40
C GLU A 476 -11.17 21.87 -7.90
N ILE A 477 -11.34 20.74 -7.21
CA ILE A 477 -10.95 20.59 -5.81
C ILE A 477 -9.42 20.49 -5.68
N TRP A 478 -8.77 19.73 -6.56
CA TRP A 478 -7.31 19.64 -6.59
C TRP A 478 -6.66 21.00 -6.89
N GLU A 479 -7.18 21.77 -7.85
CA GLU A 479 -6.65 23.11 -8.19
C GLU A 479 -6.80 24.11 -7.03
N MET A 480 -7.71 23.91 -6.09
CA MET A 480 -7.78 24.72 -4.86
C MET A 480 -6.64 24.40 -3.87
N ALA A 481 -6.12 23.17 -3.88
CA ALA A 481 -5.10 22.72 -2.93
C ALA A 481 -3.69 22.64 -3.54
N GLU A 482 -3.55 22.82 -4.85
CA GLU A 482 -2.29 22.69 -5.57
C GLU A 482 -2.11 23.89 -6.52
N PRO A 483 -0.94 24.56 -6.54
CA PRO A 483 -0.67 25.64 -7.50
C PRO A 483 -0.34 25.10 -8.90
N LEU A 484 -1.26 24.28 -9.44
CA LEU A 484 -1.11 23.51 -10.67
C LEU A 484 -2.43 23.51 -11.44
N LEU A 485 -2.40 23.79 -12.74
CA LEU A 485 -3.56 23.68 -13.62
C LEU A 485 -3.56 22.38 -14.42
N TYR A 486 -4.74 21.80 -14.61
CA TYR A 486 -4.92 20.62 -15.45
C TYR A 486 -5.00 21.00 -16.94
N LEU A 487 -4.09 20.44 -17.75
CA LEU A 487 -4.12 20.52 -19.21
C LEU A 487 -4.69 19.27 -19.88
N GLY A 488 -4.91 18.21 -19.09
CA GLY A 488 -5.49 16.96 -19.55
C GLY A 488 -5.75 15.98 -18.42
N ARG A 489 -6.78 15.16 -18.57
CA ARG A 489 -7.09 14.00 -17.73
C ARG A 489 -7.66 12.91 -18.62
N ASN A 490 -6.91 11.83 -18.82
CA ASN A 490 -7.20 10.84 -19.85
C ASN A 490 -6.91 9.43 -19.35
N VAL A 491 -7.70 8.46 -19.82
CA VAL A 491 -7.36 7.04 -19.65
C VAL A 491 -6.00 6.77 -20.29
N LYS A 492 -5.12 6.04 -19.60
CA LYS A 492 -3.78 5.77 -20.09
C LYS A 492 -3.75 4.47 -20.90
N ALA A 493 -3.70 4.61 -22.22
CA ALA A 493 -3.70 3.48 -23.14
C ALA A 493 -2.54 2.51 -22.87
N ASN A 494 -2.79 1.21 -23.10
CA ASN A 494 -1.79 0.12 -22.99
C ASN A 494 -1.13 -0.03 -21.61
N THR A 495 -1.81 0.39 -20.54
CA THR A 495 -1.26 0.24 -19.19
C THR A 495 -1.75 -0.98 -18.45
N GLY A 496 -2.97 -1.42 -18.74
CA GLY A 496 -3.50 -2.68 -18.26
C GLY A 496 -2.79 -3.85 -18.90
N GLY A 497 -2.44 -4.84 -18.10
CA GLY A 497 -1.73 -6.03 -18.55
C GLY A 497 -2.52 -6.80 -19.59
N TYR A 498 -1.85 -7.20 -20.67
CA TYR A 498 -2.49 -7.92 -21.75
C TYR A 498 -2.92 -9.32 -21.30
N GLY A 499 -4.11 -9.75 -21.72
CA GLY A 499 -4.59 -11.10 -21.46
C GLY A 499 -5.84 -11.41 -22.26
N LYS A 500 -6.35 -12.64 -22.13
CA LYS A 500 -7.72 -12.99 -22.54
C LYS A 500 -8.70 -11.98 -21.96
N TYR A 501 -8.53 -11.71 -20.66
CA TYR A 501 -9.08 -10.54 -20.00
C TYR A 501 -7.95 -9.57 -19.68
N ARG A 502 -8.12 -8.32 -20.08
CA ARG A 502 -7.14 -7.24 -19.91
C ARG A 502 -7.22 -6.73 -18.47
N GLY A 503 -6.09 -6.40 -17.88
CA GLY A 503 -6.09 -5.64 -16.64
C GLY A 503 -6.68 -4.23 -16.85
N GLY A 504 -7.14 -3.60 -15.77
CA GLY A 504 -7.59 -2.23 -15.83
C GLY A 504 -6.47 -1.29 -16.26
N ASN A 505 -6.74 -0.39 -17.19
CA ASN A 505 -5.83 0.72 -17.49
C ASN A 505 -5.81 1.69 -16.31
N GLY A 506 -4.67 2.32 -16.07
CA GLY A 506 -4.61 3.51 -15.25
C GLY A 506 -5.08 4.75 -16.02
N PHE A 507 -4.71 5.92 -15.53
CA PHE A 507 -4.98 7.20 -16.18
C PHE A 507 -3.78 8.13 -16.04
N GLU A 508 -3.83 9.27 -16.71
CA GLU A 508 -2.78 10.27 -16.69
C GLU A 508 -3.35 11.68 -16.63
N THR A 509 -2.60 12.57 -15.99
CA THR A 509 -2.93 14.00 -15.91
C THR A 509 -1.70 14.84 -16.23
N LEU A 510 -1.87 15.78 -17.17
CA LEU A 510 -0.84 16.74 -17.52
C LEU A 510 -1.08 18.00 -16.70
N ARG A 511 -0.10 18.36 -15.88
CA ARG A 511 -0.14 19.53 -15.00
C ARG A 511 0.78 20.61 -15.51
N MET A 512 0.33 21.86 -15.43
CA MET A 512 1.14 23.05 -15.65
C MET A 512 1.27 23.80 -14.34
N VAL A 513 2.49 24.18 -13.96
CA VAL A 513 2.72 24.98 -12.75
C VAL A 513 2.12 26.37 -12.93
N TRP A 514 1.35 26.82 -11.94
CA TRP A 514 0.59 28.07 -12.03
C TRP A 514 0.35 28.71 -10.67
N GLY A 515 0.72 29.98 -10.52
CA GLY A 515 0.58 30.71 -9.26
C GLY A 515 1.54 30.22 -8.16
N ALA A 516 2.56 29.44 -8.50
CA ALA A 516 3.56 28.98 -7.55
C ALA A 516 4.76 29.94 -7.49
N HIS A 517 5.40 30.02 -6.32
CA HIS A 517 6.67 30.72 -6.12
C HIS A 517 7.66 29.84 -5.34
N ASP A 518 8.95 29.94 -5.65
CA ASP A 518 10.02 29.11 -5.04
C ASP A 518 9.65 27.61 -4.99
N TRP A 519 9.18 27.10 -6.13
CA TRP A 519 8.49 25.81 -6.21
C TRP A 519 9.39 24.66 -6.66
N THR A 520 9.22 23.50 -6.04
CA THR A 520 9.88 22.25 -6.43
C THR A 520 8.88 21.12 -6.61
N MET A 521 9.20 20.15 -7.48
CA MET A 521 8.42 18.91 -7.67
C MET A 521 9.34 17.70 -7.86
N PHE A 522 8.79 16.50 -7.65
CA PHE A 522 9.50 15.24 -7.88
C PHE A 522 8.55 14.07 -8.17
N PHE A 523 9.13 12.98 -8.69
CA PHE A 523 8.43 11.75 -9.05
C PHE A 523 8.68 10.65 -8.00
N MET A 524 7.65 9.84 -7.73
CA MET A 524 7.77 8.67 -6.87
C MET A 524 6.85 7.55 -7.36
N GLY A 525 7.44 6.51 -7.96
CA GLY A 525 6.78 5.29 -8.40
C GLY A 525 7.74 4.28 -9.03
N ASN A 526 7.22 3.11 -9.42
CA ASN A 526 8.02 2.09 -10.10
C ASN A 526 8.37 2.50 -11.53
N GLY A 527 9.62 2.30 -11.95
CA GLY A 527 10.13 2.70 -13.26
C GLY A 527 10.59 1.50 -14.07
N TYR A 528 11.69 0.90 -13.66
CA TYR A 528 12.36 -0.18 -14.41
C TYR A 528 11.69 -1.54 -14.27
N MET A 529 10.84 -1.75 -13.25
CA MET A 529 10.24 -3.04 -12.95
C MET A 529 8.73 -2.98 -12.79
N ASN A 530 8.07 -4.10 -13.12
CA ASN A 530 6.69 -4.36 -12.79
C ASN A 530 6.61 -5.12 -11.47
N SER A 531 5.77 -4.65 -10.55
CA SER A 531 5.53 -5.35 -9.29
C SER A 531 4.45 -6.43 -9.42
N ASP A 532 3.40 -6.13 -10.18
CA ASP A 532 2.32 -7.06 -10.51
C ASP A 532 2.71 -7.95 -11.68
N TRP A 533 2.24 -9.20 -11.69
CA TRP A 533 2.35 -10.11 -12.83
C TRP A 533 0.96 -10.54 -13.28
N GLY A 534 0.81 -10.79 -14.57
CA GLY A 534 -0.38 -11.47 -15.06
C GLY A 534 -0.48 -12.91 -14.58
N MET A 535 -1.67 -13.49 -14.75
CA MET A 535 -1.99 -14.82 -14.26
C MET A 535 -2.42 -15.74 -15.42
N MET A 536 -2.01 -17.02 -15.36
CA MET A 536 -2.42 -18.06 -16.29
C MET A 536 -2.24 -17.70 -17.78
N GLY A 537 -1.17 -16.98 -18.12
CA GLY A 537 -0.84 -16.55 -19.49
C GLY A 537 -0.97 -15.04 -19.74
N GLY A 538 -1.57 -14.31 -18.79
CA GLY A 538 -1.62 -12.85 -18.83
C GLY A 538 -0.27 -12.20 -18.56
N TYR A 539 -0.13 -10.95 -18.99
CA TYR A 539 1.06 -10.12 -18.81
C TYR A 539 0.91 -9.14 -17.63
N PRO A 540 2.03 -8.69 -17.04
CA PRO A 540 2.06 -7.52 -16.15
C PRO A 540 1.41 -6.28 -16.78
N ALA A 541 1.00 -5.34 -15.94
CA ALA A 541 0.73 -3.95 -16.35
C ALA A 541 1.97 -3.28 -16.96
N ALA A 542 1.82 -2.07 -17.52
CA ALA A 542 2.96 -1.26 -17.92
C ALA A 542 3.71 -0.69 -16.69
N SER A 543 5.04 -0.56 -16.81
CA SER A 543 5.85 0.12 -15.80
C SER A 543 5.93 1.64 -16.04
N GLY A 544 6.37 2.41 -15.04
CA GLY A 544 6.39 3.86 -15.11
C GLY A 544 7.40 4.47 -16.08
N TYR A 545 7.19 5.72 -16.46
CA TYR A 545 8.21 6.60 -17.03
C TYR A 545 7.96 8.02 -16.49
N ARG A 546 8.98 8.87 -16.60
CA ARG A 546 8.95 10.29 -16.22
C ARG A 546 8.72 11.15 -17.46
N PHE A 547 7.93 12.21 -17.32
CA PHE A 547 7.91 13.35 -18.23
C PHE A 547 7.81 14.65 -17.43
N GLU A 548 8.82 15.50 -17.58
CA GLU A 548 8.81 16.91 -17.15
C GLU A 548 9.39 17.78 -18.26
N ALA A 549 8.92 19.03 -18.35
CA ALA A 549 9.44 20.01 -19.30
C ALA A 549 9.61 21.37 -18.64
N HIS A 550 10.83 21.92 -18.74
CA HIS A 550 11.19 23.23 -18.24
C HIS A 550 11.41 24.23 -19.38
N ASN A 551 11.26 25.52 -19.10
CA ASN A 551 11.46 26.60 -20.08
C ASN A 551 10.57 26.42 -21.33
N THR A 552 9.31 26.05 -21.10
CA THR A 552 8.37 25.59 -22.13
C THR A 552 7.95 26.67 -23.13
N ASN A 553 8.12 27.94 -22.74
CA ASN A 553 7.62 29.13 -23.43
C ASN A 553 6.09 29.14 -23.59
N LEU A 554 5.34 28.41 -22.74
CA LEU A 554 3.88 28.33 -22.88
C LEU A 554 3.20 29.67 -22.68
N GLU A 555 3.72 30.57 -21.83
CA GLU A 555 3.17 31.92 -21.68
C GLU A 555 3.04 32.65 -23.03
N ASN A 556 4.12 32.70 -23.80
CA ASN A 556 4.11 33.34 -25.11
C ASN A 556 3.27 32.56 -26.12
N ARG A 557 3.24 31.22 -26.04
CA ARG A 557 2.39 30.41 -26.92
C ARG A 557 0.91 30.69 -26.67
N ILE A 558 0.50 30.80 -25.40
CA ILE A 558 -0.86 31.15 -24.99
C ILE A 558 -1.20 32.56 -25.50
N LYS A 559 -0.34 33.56 -25.25
CA LYS A 559 -0.56 34.94 -25.73
C LYS A 559 -0.72 35.04 -27.25
N ASN A 560 -0.02 34.19 -28.00
CA ASN A 560 -0.05 34.17 -29.46
C ASN A 560 -1.05 33.16 -30.05
N ASN A 561 -1.90 32.54 -29.23
CA ASN A 561 -2.86 31.51 -29.65
C ASN A 561 -2.21 30.36 -30.46
N ALA A 562 -0.99 29.98 -30.08
CA ALA A 562 -0.28 28.84 -30.65
C ALA A 562 -0.77 27.52 -30.04
N SER A 563 -0.44 26.39 -30.68
CA SER A 563 -0.80 25.07 -30.17
C SER A 563 -0.13 24.77 -28.83
N LEU A 564 -0.84 24.06 -27.94
CA LEU A 564 -0.43 23.70 -26.59
C LEU A 564 -0.45 22.18 -26.40
N PRO A 565 0.38 21.62 -25.50
CA PRO A 565 0.29 20.22 -25.12
C PRO A 565 -0.95 20.03 -24.25
N LEU A 566 -1.99 19.40 -24.80
CA LEU A 566 -3.27 19.15 -24.13
C LEU A 566 -3.58 17.66 -24.14
N GLY A 567 -4.36 17.21 -23.17
CA GLY A 567 -4.79 15.81 -23.05
C GLY A 567 -3.71 14.88 -22.50
N GLY A 568 -3.69 13.63 -22.96
CA GLY A 568 -2.79 12.58 -22.49
C GLY A 568 -1.63 12.29 -23.45
N ASP A 569 -0.56 11.71 -22.93
CA ASP A 569 0.61 11.25 -23.67
C ASP A 569 0.32 9.86 -24.27
N PHE A 570 -0.72 9.82 -25.12
CA PHE A 570 -1.40 8.61 -25.60
C PHE A 570 -0.43 7.52 -26.09
N ASN A 571 0.59 7.93 -26.85
CA ASN A 571 1.72 7.09 -27.20
C ASN A 571 3.03 7.81 -26.83
N PRO A 572 3.72 7.40 -25.75
CA PRO A 572 4.91 8.08 -25.26
C PRO A 572 6.09 8.05 -26.25
N THR A 573 6.06 7.17 -27.27
CA THR A 573 7.09 7.11 -28.31
C THR A 573 6.94 8.22 -29.36
N ASP A 574 5.73 8.77 -29.53
CA ASP A 574 5.45 9.80 -30.54
C ASP A 574 5.88 11.20 -30.11
N ARG A 575 6.23 11.37 -28.82
CA ARG A 575 6.64 12.64 -28.21
C ARG A 575 5.71 13.79 -28.58
N GLY A 576 4.42 13.58 -28.32
CA GLY A 576 3.35 14.49 -28.75
C GLY A 576 3.47 15.88 -28.13
N TYR A 577 3.67 15.94 -26.81
CA TYR A 577 3.78 17.21 -26.08
C TYR A 577 4.94 18.09 -26.57
N GLU A 578 6.07 17.47 -26.91
CA GLU A 578 7.28 18.16 -27.35
C GLU A 578 7.09 18.95 -28.65
N LYS A 579 6.11 18.58 -29.48
CA LYS A 579 5.72 19.32 -30.70
C LYS A 579 4.99 20.63 -30.38
N HIS A 580 4.52 20.77 -29.13
CA HIS A 580 3.70 21.88 -28.67
C HIS A 580 4.38 22.76 -27.61
N ILE A 581 5.69 22.64 -27.45
CA ILE A 581 6.52 23.49 -26.57
C ILE A 581 7.73 24.05 -27.36
N SER A 582 8.52 24.93 -26.74
CA SER A 582 9.73 25.47 -27.37
C SER A 582 10.76 24.38 -27.69
N HIS A 583 11.46 24.48 -28.82
CA HIS A 583 12.61 23.60 -29.10
C HIS A 583 13.78 23.82 -28.13
N ALA A 584 13.81 24.97 -27.43
CA ALA A 584 14.78 25.25 -26.37
C ALA A 584 14.35 24.70 -25.00
N SER A 585 13.15 24.10 -24.88
CA SER A 585 12.68 23.53 -23.62
C SER A 585 13.59 22.40 -23.17
N GLN A 586 13.81 22.29 -21.87
CA GLN A 586 14.56 21.19 -21.27
C GLN A 586 13.57 20.10 -20.88
N VAL A 587 13.50 19.04 -21.69
CA VAL A 587 12.57 17.91 -21.46
C VAL A 587 13.32 16.75 -20.84
N LYS A 588 12.85 16.23 -19.70
CA LYS A 588 13.30 14.92 -19.19
C LYS A 588 12.20 13.90 -19.43
N ARG A 589 12.51 12.93 -20.30
CA ARG A 589 11.65 11.79 -20.63
C ARG A 589 12.46 10.51 -20.59
N ASP A 590 12.31 9.75 -19.51
CA ASP A 590 13.10 8.54 -19.24
C ASP A 590 12.39 7.60 -18.25
N LYS A 591 13.09 6.56 -17.79
CA LYS A 591 12.57 5.55 -16.86
C LYS A 591 12.82 5.89 -15.39
N GLN A 592 13.38 7.07 -15.09
CA GLN A 592 13.70 7.48 -13.72
C GLN A 592 12.43 8.00 -13.02
N CYS A 593 11.59 7.08 -12.54
CA CYS A 593 10.34 7.40 -11.84
C CYS A 593 10.50 7.68 -10.35
N ILE A 594 11.73 7.71 -9.86
CA ILE A 594 12.07 8.16 -8.51
C ILE A 594 13.06 9.30 -8.67
N THR A 595 12.72 10.48 -8.17
CA THR A 595 13.62 11.64 -8.16
C THR A 595 13.60 12.29 -6.78
N THR A 596 14.59 13.12 -6.49
CA THR A 596 14.44 14.14 -5.44
C THR A 596 13.88 15.42 -6.07
N GLU A 597 13.68 16.44 -5.24
CA GLU A 597 13.14 17.73 -5.68
C GLU A 597 13.97 18.36 -6.81
N ASN A 598 13.26 18.89 -7.80
CA ASN A 598 13.78 19.72 -8.87
C ASN A 598 13.00 21.04 -8.90
N CYS A 599 13.62 22.14 -9.28
CA CYS A 599 12.94 23.45 -9.36
C CYS A 599 12.00 23.48 -10.56
N PHE A 600 10.82 24.04 -10.37
CA PHE A 600 9.84 24.26 -11.44
C PHE A 600 9.36 25.71 -11.40
N ASP A 601 9.33 26.34 -12.57
CA ASP A 601 8.77 27.67 -12.73
C ASP A 601 7.32 27.60 -13.23
N ASN A 602 6.57 28.69 -13.07
CA ASN A 602 5.26 28.82 -13.72
C ASN A 602 5.40 28.52 -15.22
N TYR A 603 4.40 27.82 -15.78
CA TYR A 603 4.38 27.29 -17.14
C TYR A 603 5.24 26.04 -17.41
N ASP A 604 6.00 25.53 -16.45
CA ASP A 604 6.61 24.20 -16.58
C ASP A 604 5.57 23.08 -16.49
N LEU A 605 5.90 21.91 -17.04
CA LEU A 605 4.98 20.78 -17.17
C LEU A 605 5.42 19.56 -16.38
N TYR A 606 4.45 18.87 -15.80
CA TYR A 606 4.61 17.60 -15.09
C TYR A 606 3.54 16.60 -15.54
N LEU A 607 3.92 15.35 -15.87
CA LEU A 607 2.96 14.28 -16.15
C LEU A 607 2.76 13.39 -14.93
N ASN A 608 1.56 13.40 -14.35
CA ASN A 608 1.18 12.41 -13.35
C ASN A 608 0.65 11.15 -14.06
N TYR A 609 1.35 10.02 -13.91
CA TYR A 609 1.00 8.75 -14.57
C TYR A 609 0.64 7.67 -13.54
N ILE A 610 -0.66 7.33 -13.48
CA ILE A 610 -1.24 6.32 -12.59
C ILE A 610 -1.25 4.93 -13.25
N LYS A 611 -0.83 3.88 -12.53
CA LYS A 611 -0.58 2.55 -13.12
C LYS A 611 -1.84 1.74 -13.43
N GLY A 612 -1.69 0.79 -14.35
CA GLY A 612 -2.70 -0.23 -14.64
C GLY A 612 -2.52 -1.50 -13.80
N GLY A 613 -3.47 -2.42 -13.90
CA GLY A 613 -3.44 -3.72 -13.23
C GLY A 613 -3.03 -4.88 -14.17
N PRO A 614 -2.69 -6.06 -13.62
CA PRO A 614 -2.23 -7.23 -14.39
C PRO A 614 -3.35 -7.92 -15.19
N GLY A 615 -2.99 -8.58 -16.30
CA GLY A 615 -3.92 -9.33 -17.16
C GLY A 615 -4.11 -10.81 -16.77
N PHE A 616 -5.15 -11.45 -17.33
CA PHE A 616 -5.48 -12.86 -17.11
C PHE A 616 -5.62 -13.63 -18.44
N GLY A 617 -5.01 -14.83 -18.53
CA GLY A 617 -5.14 -15.71 -19.70
C GLY A 617 -4.31 -15.29 -20.92
N ASP A 618 -4.13 -16.18 -21.89
CA ASP A 618 -3.35 -15.88 -23.11
C ASP A 618 -4.03 -14.77 -23.94
N PRO A 619 -3.34 -13.66 -24.29
CA PRO A 619 -3.91 -12.58 -25.08
C PRO A 619 -4.55 -13.02 -26.40
N ILE A 620 -4.03 -14.05 -27.08
CA ILE A 620 -4.63 -14.48 -28.36
C ILE A 620 -6.01 -15.14 -28.19
N GLU A 621 -6.45 -15.41 -26.96
CA GLU A 621 -7.81 -15.87 -26.67
C GLU A 621 -8.82 -14.73 -26.48
N ARG A 622 -8.37 -13.46 -26.41
CA ARG A 622 -9.26 -12.31 -26.21
C ARG A 622 -10.30 -12.23 -27.33
N ASN A 623 -11.54 -11.90 -26.96
CA ASN A 623 -12.62 -11.70 -27.92
C ASN A 623 -12.32 -10.52 -28.86
N LEU A 624 -12.54 -10.69 -30.17
CA LEU A 624 -12.26 -9.63 -31.16
C LEU A 624 -13.07 -8.37 -30.91
N ASN A 625 -14.34 -8.48 -30.51
CA ASN A 625 -15.19 -7.32 -30.21
C ASN A 625 -14.65 -6.52 -29.02
N ALA A 626 -14.13 -7.20 -27.98
CA ALA A 626 -13.50 -6.52 -26.85
C ALA A 626 -12.23 -5.76 -27.28
N ILE A 627 -11.46 -6.29 -28.23
CA ILE A 627 -10.31 -5.58 -28.82
C ILE A 627 -10.77 -4.34 -29.60
N LEU A 628 -11.85 -4.45 -30.38
CA LEU A 628 -12.41 -3.31 -31.11
C LEU A 628 -12.96 -2.24 -30.17
N GLU A 629 -13.58 -2.63 -29.06
CA GLU A 629 -14.02 -1.72 -28.00
C GLU A 629 -12.83 -0.99 -27.35
N ASP A 630 -11.75 -1.72 -27.02
CA ASP A 630 -10.53 -1.12 -26.49
C ASP A 630 -9.92 -0.08 -27.46
N LEU A 631 -9.94 -0.36 -28.77
CA LEU A 631 -9.43 0.57 -29.80
C LEU A 631 -10.32 1.81 -29.94
N ASN A 632 -11.64 1.61 -30.04
CA ASN A 632 -12.60 2.71 -30.22
C ASN A 632 -12.69 3.61 -28.99
N SER A 633 -12.45 3.08 -27.80
CA SER A 633 -12.39 3.84 -26.54
C SER A 633 -11.00 4.40 -26.22
N LYS A 634 -10.03 4.29 -27.13
CA LYS A 634 -8.64 4.76 -26.95
C LYS A 634 -7.96 4.15 -25.71
N GLN A 635 -8.30 2.93 -25.36
CA GLN A 635 -7.68 2.15 -24.30
C GLN A 635 -6.53 1.28 -24.81
N LEU A 636 -6.50 1.02 -26.13
CA LEU A 636 -5.49 0.24 -26.82
C LEU A 636 -4.95 1.02 -28.03
N LEU A 637 -3.65 0.97 -28.19
CA LEU A 637 -2.90 1.45 -29.33
C LEU A 637 -3.05 0.45 -30.49
N PRO A 638 -3.40 0.90 -31.71
CA PRO A 638 -3.70 0.03 -32.85
C PRO A 638 -2.65 -1.03 -33.16
N GLU A 639 -1.36 -0.68 -33.04
CA GLU A 639 -0.28 -1.62 -33.32
C GLU A 639 -0.28 -2.85 -32.38
N TYR A 640 -0.80 -2.71 -31.17
CA TYR A 640 -0.83 -3.79 -30.18
C TYR A 640 -2.02 -4.74 -30.37
N ALA A 641 -3.09 -4.29 -31.04
CA ALA A 641 -4.14 -5.20 -31.52
C ALA A 641 -3.55 -6.28 -32.43
N TYR A 642 -2.66 -5.88 -33.35
CA TYR A 642 -1.96 -6.80 -34.24
C TYR A 642 -0.84 -7.57 -33.53
N LYS A 643 0.08 -6.87 -32.83
CA LYS A 643 1.29 -7.46 -32.26
C LYS A 643 1.00 -8.43 -31.11
N VAL A 644 0.06 -8.10 -30.23
CA VAL A 644 -0.19 -8.86 -28.99
C VAL A 644 -1.38 -9.80 -29.15
N TYR A 645 -2.50 -9.29 -29.63
CA TYR A 645 -3.76 -10.06 -29.71
C TYR A 645 -3.94 -10.82 -31.04
N GLY A 646 -3.09 -10.55 -32.03
CA GLY A 646 -3.18 -11.12 -33.37
C GLY A 646 -4.44 -10.68 -34.14
N ALA A 647 -5.08 -9.59 -33.73
CA ALA A 647 -6.28 -9.07 -34.36
C ALA A 647 -5.94 -8.30 -35.63
N ILE A 648 -6.67 -8.61 -36.70
CA ILE A 648 -6.61 -7.88 -37.96
C ILE A 648 -7.74 -6.87 -37.97
N VAL A 649 -7.39 -5.60 -37.83
CA VAL A 649 -8.32 -4.49 -37.66
C VAL A 649 -8.01 -3.38 -38.66
N SER A 650 -9.03 -2.62 -39.03
CA SER A 650 -8.94 -1.45 -39.90
C SER A 650 -10.01 -0.44 -39.54
N GLN A 651 -9.83 0.84 -39.88
CA GLN A 651 -10.88 1.83 -39.70
C GLN A 651 -11.83 1.84 -40.91
N ASN A 652 -13.13 1.92 -40.65
CA ASN A 652 -14.12 2.16 -41.70
C ASN A 652 -14.12 3.65 -42.13
N LYS A 653 -15.05 4.03 -43.01
CA LYS A 653 -15.17 5.42 -43.51
C LYS A 653 -15.45 6.45 -42.41
N ASP A 654 -16.02 6.03 -41.29
CA ASP A 654 -16.38 6.88 -40.15
C ASP A 654 -15.28 6.90 -39.07
N GLY A 655 -14.13 6.27 -39.33
CA GLY A 655 -13.00 6.19 -38.38
C GLY A 655 -13.18 5.14 -37.27
N VAL A 656 -14.25 4.35 -37.29
CA VAL A 656 -14.53 3.29 -36.32
C VAL A 656 -13.71 2.05 -36.67
N TRP A 657 -13.04 1.47 -35.67
CA TRP A 657 -12.29 0.23 -35.82
C TRP A 657 -13.24 -0.96 -36.04
N VAL A 658 -13.02 -1.68 -37.13
CA VAL A 658 -13.69 -2.93 -37.50
C VAL A 658 -12.66 -4.05 -37.66
N GLY A 659 -13.06 -5.28 -37.36
CA GLY A 659 -12.17 -6.45 -37.37
C GLY A 659 -12.53 -7.49 -38.44
N ASP A 660 -11.52 -8.19 -38.95
CA ASP A 660 -11.67 -9.33 -39.87
C ASP A 660 -11.45 -10.63 -39.08
N GLU A 661 -12.54 -11.35 -38.79
CA GLU A 661 -12.49 -12.56 -37.95
C GLU A 661 -11.69 -13.70 -38.60
N ALA A 662 -11.86 -13.91 -39.90
CA ALA A 662 -11.19 -14.96 -40.64
C ALA A 662 -9.67 -14.73 -40.67
N LYS A 663 -9.24 -13.50 -40.98
CA LYS A 663 -7.81 -13.15 -40.97
C LYS A 663 -7.23 -13.12 -39.56
N THR A 664 -7.99 -12.69 -38.56
CA THR A 664 -7.59 -12.75 -37.15
C THR A 664 -7.31 -14.19 -36.73
N LYS A 665 -8.19 -15.14 -37.07
CA LYS A 665 -7.99 -16.56 -36.78
C LYS A 665 -6.74 -17.11 -37.47
N ALA A 666 -6.52 -16.77 -38.73
CA ALA A 666 -5.32 -17.15 -39.48
C ALA A 666 -4.04 -16.59 -38.83
N ARG A 667 -4.04 -15.31 -38.46
CA ARG A 667 -2.92 -14.65 -37.78
C ARG A 667 -2.63 -15.26 -36.41
N ARG A 668 -3.66 -15.57 -35.61
CA ARG A 668 -3.48 -16.24 -34.31
C ARG A 668 -2.83 -17.62 -34.46
N LYS A 669 -3.18 -18.37 -35.52
CA LYS A 669 -2.51 -19.63 -35.86
C LYS A 669 -1.03 -19.40 -36.21
N GLU A 670 -0.72 -18.38 -36.99
CA GLU A 670 0.67 -18.00 -37.31
C GLU A 670 1.46 -17.62 -36.05
N ILE A 671 0.86 -16.86 -35.13
CA ILE A 671 1.48 -16.51 -33.84
C ILE A 671 1.81 -17.78 -33.03
N LEU A 672 0.91 -18.77 -33.02
CA LEU A 672 1.16 -20.04 -32.34
C LEU A 672 2.34 -20.79 -32.96
N GLU A 673 2.43 -20.87 -34.30
CA GLU A 673 3.56 -21.50 -34.97
C GLU A 673 4.87 -20.73 -34.73
N ASN A 674 4.85 -19.38 -34.78
CA ASN A 674 6.01 -18.54 -34.46
C ASN A 674 6.46 -18.71 -33.00
N ARG A 675 5.52 -18.87 -32.05
CA ARG A 675 5.83 -19.15 -30.64
C ARG A 675 6.51 -20.50 -30.49
N LYS A 676 6.03 -21.56 -31.16
CA LYS A 676 6.68 -22.88 -31.19
C LYS A 676 8.08 -22.82 -31.80
N ALA A 677 8.23 -22.09 -32.90
CA ALA A 677 9.49 -22.00 -33.64
C ALA A 677 10.59 -21.25 -32.86
N ARG A 678 10.22 -20.19 -32.11
CA ARG A 678 11.18 -19.39 -31.33
C ARG A 678 11.44 -19.93 -29.92
N SER A 679 10.57 -20.80 -29.39
CA SER A 679 10.72 -21.37 -28.06
C SER A 679 11.76 -22.48 -28.06
N ILE A 680 12.58 -22.52 -27.02
CA ILE A 680 13.48 -23.65 -26.74
C ILE A 680 12.96 -24.44 -25.53
N PRO A 681 13.29 -25.74 -25.41
CA PRO A 681 13.03 -26.50 -24.19
C PRO A 681 13.61 -25.80 -22.95
N VAL A 682 12.85 -25.78 -21.86
CA VAL A 682 13.26 -25.11 -20.61
C VAL A 682 14.62 -25.61 -20.10
N LYS A 683 14.95 -26.89 -20.31
CA LYS A 683 16.25 -27.45 -19.91
C LYS A 683 17.43 -26.79 -20.62
N GLU A 684 17.28 -26.46 -21.92
CA GLU A 684 18.34 -25.80 -22.71
C GLU A 684 18.53 -24.35 -22.26
N TRP A 685 17.43 -23.61 -22.04
CA TRP A 685 17.50 -22.28 -21.45
C TRP A 685 18.14 -22.31 -20.04
N MET A 686 17.74 -23.27 -19.20
CA MET A 686 18.28 -23.40 -17.84
C MET A 686 19.79 -23.68 -17.85
N GLU A 687 20.31 -24.41 -18.83
CA GLU A 687 21.75 -24.63 -18.97
C GLU A 687 22.50 -23.33 -19.30
N GLN A 688 21.96 -22.53 -20.22
CA GLN A 688 22.50 -21.21 -20.56
C GLN A 688 22.51 -20.27 -19.35
N GLU A 689 21.37 -20.17 -18.66
CA GLU A 689 21.22 -19.32 -17.47
C GLU A 689 22.13 -19.78 -16.32
N ARG A 690 22.25 -21.10 -16.13
CA ARG A 690 23.16 -21.68 -15.13
C ARG A 690 24.61 -21.29 -15.40
N ASN A 691 25.05 -21.28 -16.65
CA ASN A 691 26.42 -20.89 -17.00
C ASN A 691 26.65 -19.40 -16.69
N ALA A 692 25.70 -18.52 -17.03
CA ALA A 692 25.75 -17.11 -16.64
C ALA A 692 25.82 -16.94 -15.10
N ILE A 693 25.06 -17.74 -14.35
CA ILE A 693 25.09 -17.73 -12.86
C ILE A 693 26.46 -18.18 -12.33
N LEU A 694 27.06 -19.23 -12.91
CA LEU A 694 28.41 -19.70 -12.53
C LEU A 694 29.47 -18.62 -12.77
N GLU A 695 29.34 -17.89 -13.87
CA GLU A 695 30.22 -16.79 -14.28
C GLU A 695 29.88 -15.46 -13.58
N LYS A 696 28.83 -15.44 -12.74
CA LYS A 696 28.31 -14.26 -12.04
C LYS A 696 27.94 -13.11 -13.00
N GLU A 697 27.48 -13.46 -14.19
CA GLU A 697 27.04 -12.55 -15.26
C GLU A 697 25.63 -12.01 -14.97
N ALA A 698 25.58 -10.97 -14.15
CA ALA A 698 24.37 -10.19 -13.91
C ALA A 698 24.73 -8.76 -13.53
N SER A 699 23.76 -7.86 -13.64
CA SER A 699 23.92 -6.48 -13.16
C SER A 699 24.13 -6.42 -11.64
N LYS A 700 24.70 -5.33 -11.14
CA LYS A 700 25.05 -5.19 -9.72
C LYS A 700 23.83 -5.32 -8.82
N GLN A 701 22.71 -4.69 -9.18
CA GLN A 701 21.45 -4.71 -8.43
C GLN A 701 20.83 -6.11 -8.34
N VAL A 702 20.97 -6.94 -9.38
CA VAL A 702 20.51 -8.35 -9.35
C VAL A 702 21.39 -9.17 -8.41
N LYS A 703 22.72 -9.02 -8.50
CA LYS A 703 23.65 -9.71 -7.58
C LYS A 703 23.46 -9.26 -6.13
N HIS A 704 23.26 -7.96 -5.90
CA HIS A 704 22.98 -7.41 -4.56
C HIS A 704 21.69 -7.99 -3.98
N MET A 705 20.60 -8.01 -4.77
CA MET A 705 19.33 -8.63 -4.35
C MET A 705 19.54 -10.07 -3.87
N TYR A 706 20.19 -10.91 -4.68
CA TYR A 706 20.46 -12.30 -4.31
C TYR A 706 21.40 -12.42 -3.10
N ALA A 707 22.50 -11.66 -3.04
CA ALA A 707 23.43 -11.67 -1.92
C ALA A 707 22.73 -11.36 -0.58
N THR A 708 21.93 -10.30 -0.54
CA THR A 708 21.19 -9.92 0.69
C THR A 708 20.12 -10.94 1.07
N SER A 709 19.43 -11.54 0.11
CA SER A 709 18.47 -12.62 0.34
C SER A 709 19.13 -13.90 0.86
N PHE A 710 20.30 -14.27 0.33
CA PHE A 710 21.05 -15.46 0.75
C PHE A 710 21.63 -15.32 2.16
N ASP A 711 22.14 -14.14 2.51
CA ASP A 711 22.63 -13.83 3.85
C ASP A 711 21.53 -14.00 4.92
N LEU A 712 20.33 -13.50 4.64
CA LEU A 712 19.19 -13.61 5.56
C LEU A 712 18.52 -14.99 5.55
N SER A 713 18.61 -15.74 4.45
CA SER A 713 18.02 -17.08 4.32
C SER A 713 18.98 -18.12 3.72
N PRO A 714 19.60 -18.94 4.59
CA PRO A 714 20.31 -20.14 4.17
C PRO A 714 19.41 -21.15 3.44
N ARG A 715 18.11 -21.18 3.76
CA ARG A 715 17.14 -22.07 3.10
C ARG A 715 16.97 -21.67 1.64
N PHE A 716 16.74 -20.39 1.36
CA PHE A 716 16.61 -19.87 0.00
C PHE A 716 17.90 -20.05 -0.82
N LEU A 717 19.07 -19.83 -0.21
CA LEU A 717 20.36 -20.13 -0.85
C LEU A 717 20.48 -21.61 -1.24
N ASN A 718 20.10 -22.53 -0.35
CA ASN A 718 20.16 -23.97 -0.62
C ASN A 718 19.17 -24.37 -1.71
N ASP A 719 17.95 -23.83 -1.71
CA ASP A 719 16.96 -24.07 -2.75
C ASP A 719 17.46 -23.55 -4.11
N PHE A 720 18.07 -22.36 -4.14
CA PHE A 720 18.67 -21.77 -5.34
C PHE A 720 19.83 -22.63 -5.89
N LYS A 721 20.77 -23.03 -5.03
CA LYS A 721 21.89 -23.92 -5.40
C LYS A 721 21.39 -25.28 -5.92
N THR A 722 20.36 -25.82 -5.29
CA THR A 722 19.75 -27.10 -5.70
C THR A 722 19.07 -26.97 -7.05
N PHE A 723 18.25 -25.93 -7.25
CA PHE A 723 17.54 -25.70 -8.51
C PHE A 723 18.50 -25.51 -9.70
N TRP A 724 19.55 -24.73 -9.50
CA TRP A 724 20.56 -24.45 -10.53
C TRP A 724 21.72 -25.46 -10.56
N ASN A 725 21.70 -26.50 -9.73
CA ASN A 725 22.77 -27.49 -9.60
C ASN A 725 24.17 -26.84 -9.51
N LEU A 726 24.33 -25.89 -8.58
CA LEU A 726 25.57 -25.13 -8.42
C LEU A 726 26.55 -25.87 -7.48
N PRO A 727 27.87 -25.71 -7.68
CA PRO A 727 28.87 -26.23 -6.75
C PRO A 727 28.62 -25.74 -5.32
N LYS A 728 28.91 -26.58 -4.32
CA LYS A 728 28.71 -26.22 -2.90
C LYS A 728 29.47 -24.94 -2.51
N ASN A 729 30.66 -24.75 -3.07
CA ASN A 729 31.54 -23.59 -2.86
C ASN A 729 31.18 -22.36 -3.70
N TRP A 730 30.19 -22.43 -4.60
CA TRP A 730 29.71 -21.24 -5.30
C TRP A 730 29.02 -20.30 -4.32
N THR A 731 29.37 -19.01 -4.37
CA THR A 731 28.80 -17.96 -3.52
C THR A 731 28.72 -16.65 -4.28
N VAL A 732 27.80 -15.77 -3.84
CA VAL A 732 27.73 -14.36 -4.26
C VAL A 732 27.67 -13.55 -2.97
N GLU A 733 28.80 -12.97 -2.60
CA GLU A 733 28.93 -12.17 -1.38
C GLU A 733 28.73 -10.69 -1.70
N GLU A 734 28.04 -9.99 -0.81
CA GLU A 734 27.73 -8.56 -1.01
C GLU A 734 28.99 -7.69 -1.09
N ASP A 735 30.00 -8.02 -0.27
CA ASP A 735 31.28 -7.29 -0.20
C ASP A 735 32.10 -7.37 -1.50
N GLU A 736 31.82 -8.35 -2.39
CA GLU A 736 32.51 -8.52 -3.68
C GLU A 736 31.94 -7.62 -4.80
N LEU A 737 30.81 -6.95 -4.57
CA LEU A 737 30.05 -6.29 -5.64
C LEU A 737 30.56 -4.87 -5.98
N GLY A 738 31.48 -4.33 -5.18
CA GLY A 738 31.97 -2.96 -5.33
C GLY A 738 30.83 -1.93 -5.23
N VAL A 739 29.96 -2.12 -4.23
CA VAL A 739 28.89 -1.20 -3.81
C VAL A 739 29.00 -0.99 -2.30
N PHE A 740 28.32 0.02 -1.78
CA PHE A 740 28.25 0.22 -0.32
C PHE A 740 27.41 -0.88 0.34
N THR A 741 27.94 -1.46 1.43
CA THR A 741 27.28 -2.54 2.20
C THR A 741 26.91 -2.11 3.61
N TYR A 742 26.69 -0.80 3.83
CA TYR A 742 26.35 -0.26 5.14
C TYR A 742 25.04 -0.86 5.64
N GLY A 743 25.00 -1.29 6.90
CA GLY A 743 23.85 -1.99 7.47
C GLY A 743 23.79 -3.49 7.17
N SER A 744 24.71 -4.05 6.36
CA SER A 744 24.77 -5.51 6.13
C SER A 744 25.09 -6.29 7.41
N LYS A 745 26.10 -5.86 8.19
CA LYS A 745 26.59 -6.58 9.39
C LYS A 745 26.22 -5.92 10.71
N TYR A 746 26.29 -4.59 10.78
CA TYR A 746 26.14 -3.83 12.03
C TYR A 746 24.78 -3.13 12.10
N ARG A 747 23.94 -3.61 13.02
CA ARG A 747 22.54 -3.19 13.16
C ARG A 747 22.13 -3.04 14.62
N MET A 748 21.31 -2.05 14.90
CA MET A 748 20.79 -1.79 16.25
C MET A 748 19.27 -1.69 16.24
N ASP A 749 18.63 -2.79 16.63
CA ASP A 749 17.17 -2.86 16.79
C ASP A 749 16.67 -1.92 17.89
N LEU A 750 15.43 -1.47 17.75
CA LEU A 750 14.76 -0.58 18.70
C LEU A 750 14.71 -1.18 20.12
N SER A 751 14.51 -2.49 20.24
CA SER A 751 14.46 -3.22 21.53
C SER A 751 15.74 -3.15 22.36
N LYS A 752 16.86 -2.71 21.77
CA LYS A 752 18.12 -2.52 22.50
C LYS A 752 18.18 -1.18 23.25
N LEU A 753 17.21 -0.29 23.07
CA LEU A 753 17.13 0.96 23.83
C LEU A 753 16.60 0.70 25.26
N PRO A 754 17.00 1.52 26.24
CA PRO A 754 16.48 1.41 27.60
C PRO A 754 14.96 1.54 27.63
N ASP A 755 14.31 0.72 28.46
CA ASP A 755 12.87 0.71 28.69
C ASP A 755 11.99 0.47 27.45
N VAL A 756 12.55 -0.08 26.37
CA VAL A 756 11.78 -0.46 25.19
C VAL A 756 11.45 -1.95 25.19
N ARG A 757 10.16 -2.25 25.15
CA ARG A 757 9.58 -3.58 24.96
C ARG A 757 8.74 -3.57 23.69
N THR A 758 9.27 -4.15 22.62
CA THR A 758 8.58 -4.23 21.33
C THR A 758 7.50 -5.32 21.36
N VAL A 759 6.36 -5.05 20.73
CA VAL A 759 5.31 -6.07 20.51
C VAL A 759 5.72 -6.92 19.30
N VAL A 760 5.87 -8.23 19.50
CA VAL A 760 6.13 -9.18 18.42
C VAL A 760 4.85 -9.92 18.07
N LEU A 761 4.49 -9.87 16.79
CA LEU A 761 3.23 -10.30 16.22
C LEU A 761 3.41 -11.45 15.21
N VAL A 762 4.64 -11.71 14.77
CA VAL A 762 4.97 -12.72 13.76
C VAL A 762 6.02 -13.72 14.27
N ASP A 763 6.15 -14.86 13.56
CA ASP A 763 7.32 -15.72 13.71
C ASP A 763 8.52 -15.07 13.00
N GLU A 764 9.50 -14.60 13.79
CA GLU A 764 10.67 -13.89 13.26
C GLU A 764 11.86 -14.78 12.90
N LYS A 765 11.75 -16.10 13.15
CA LYS A 765 12.88 -17.04 13.09
C LYS A 765 13.33 -17.40 11.69
#